data_AF-A0A3M1YEB1-F1
#
_entry.id   AF-A0A3M1YEB1-F1
#
_cell.length_a   1.000
_cell.length_b   1.000
_cell.length_c   1.000
_cell.angle_alpha   90.00
_cell.angle_beta   90.00
_cell.angle_gamma   90.00
#
_symmetry.space_group_name_H-M   'P 1'
#
loop_
_entity.id
_entity.type
_entity.pdbx_description
1 polymer ?
#
loop_
_entity_poly.entity_id
_entity_poly.type
_entity_poly.pdbx_seq_one_letter_code
_entity_poly.pdbx_strand_id
1 'polypeptide(L)'
;LTTNYNTKATFNFQNQVKLEYTGYEDDIIKSIEAGNVSLPLSTSLITGSQSLFGIKTKLQFGRLMVTSVFSQQQGEKKEIEVQGGAQIQKFEIKADQYDQNRHFFLSHFFRDLYEQALANPPYINSPVNITKIEVWITNTTRNYENTRNVIAFQDLGEAEEKHIYNKALVQDKNPSSEFSSNDANTLYEQINANAQVREFVAASAALNNMGFTSKDYEKIQGARLLEEGKDYFVHRQLGYISLNQEVNQNQVLSVAFQYTYNGKIYQVGDFSVDGFTGQQALYTKMLMNTQYDTKLPMWDLMMKNVYSIGAYQVQKDGFQLEVWYLNPKTGLQINYLPEGPKGVGNTQLIRVLNLDRLNVNNDTLPDGYFDFIDNPLITINPKNGKVYFPVLEPFGSHLRNKLQDNNLADKYAFDSLYTTIQANAQVKFPDKNRFYIKGQYKSSVGSEISLNAINIPQGSVVVTAGGQRLVENQDYTVDYNLGRVTIINQSLLESGMPIKVSLESNSLFNIQTKTLFGSRFDYTVSKDLALGGTIMNLTERPITQKVNIGNEAMANTIVGLDGRYKTESQLITKILDKFPLLNTKETSSLTLNGEVAYLIPGHSRAIDIDKKEGTSYIDDFEGSQSTINLKTWNSWKLASIPQGQNDLFPEAQLFDSIAAGFNRAKLAWYVIDPLFFRNNNLTPAHIKDDPDMQSNHFMREVLYSEVFPNKSIAAGTPANIPVLDLAFYPNERGPYNYDTEPTNISAGINEDGTLAAPETRWGGIMRQIQTSNFEASNVQFIQFWVMDPYAEAGEPGFPDENTKGTLYINLGNISEDILRDS
;
A
#
# COMPACT_ATOMS: atom_id res chain seq x y z
N LEU A 1 -0.78 45.03 -24.16
CA LEU A 1 -1.31 44.23 -23.02
C LEU A 1 -2.06 43.05 -23.59
N THR A 2 -1.64 41.84 -23.22
CA THR A 2 -2.33 40.59 -23.55
C THR A 2 -2.76 39.98 -22.23
N THR A 3 -4.05 39.69 -22.06
CA THR A 3 -4.57 39.12 -20.82
C THR A 3 -5.61 38.05 -21.13
N ASN A 4 -5.57 36.97 -20.37
CA ASN A 4 -6.57 35.92 -20.33
C ASN A 4 -6.75 35.56 -18.86
N TYR A 5 -7.92 35.91 -18.30
CA TYR A 5 -8.21 35.69 -16.89
C TYR A 5 -9.60 35.07 -16.76
N ASN A 6 -9.65 33.85 -16.22
CA ASN A 6 -10.88 33.10 -16.04
C ASN A 6 -10.97 32.62 -14.58
N THR A 7 -11.98 33.10 -13.85
CA THR A 7 -12.22 32.69 -12.46
C THR A 7 -12.66 31.24 -12.32
N LYS A 8 -13.07 30.60 -13.43
CA LYS A 8 -13.36 29.17 -13.55
C LYS A 8 -12.23 28.38 -14.18
N ALA A 9 -11.07 29.00 -14.42
CA ALA A 9 -9.87 28.26 -14.81
C ALA A 9 -9.59 27.21 -13.75
N THR A 10 -9.46 25.95 -14.17
CA THR A 10 -9.11 24.87 -13.25
C THR A 10 -7.69 25.07 -12.70
N PHE A 11 -6.83 25.80 -13.42
CA PHE A 11 -5.43 25.99 -13.05
C PHE A 11 -4.96 27.44 -13.18
N ASN A 12 -4.12 27.90 -12.25
CA ASN A 12 -3.59 29.26 -12.24
C ASN A 12 -2.74 29.62 -13.46
N PHE A 13 -2.07 28.65 -14.11
CA PHE A 13 -1.27 28.92 -15.31
C PHE A 13 -2.12 29.23 -16.57
N GLN A 14 -3.41 28.90 -16.55
CA GLN A 14 -4.35 29.29 -17.61
C GLN A 14 -4.67 30.78 -17.55
N ASN A 15 -4.45 31.40 -16.39
CA ASN A 15 -4.55 32.84 -16.22
C ASN A 15 -3.21 33.47 -16.66
N GLN A 16 -3.20 34.03 -17.86
CA GLN A 16 -2.02 34.65 -18.44
C GLN A 16 -2.18 36.16 -18.48
N VAL A 17 -1.17 36.89 -18.03
CA VAL A 17 -1.10 38.34 -18.11
C VAL A 17 0.28 38.68 -18.66
N LYS A 18 0.34 39.36 -19.80
CA LYS A 18 1.58 39.89 -20.38
C LYS A 18 1.42 41.37 -20.70
N LEU A 19 2.17 42.19 -19.99
CA LEU A 19 2.40 43.59 -20.35
C LEU A 19 3.74 43.69 -21.04
N GLU A 20 3.78 44.31 -22.22
CA GLU A 20 5.00 44.47 -23.01
C GLU A 20 5.09 45.91 -23.48
N TYR A 21 6.25 46.50 -23.23
CA TYR A 21 6.68 47.78 -23.78
C TYR A 21 7.88 47.52 -24.69
N THR A 22 7.84 48.05 -25.90
CA THR A 22 8.94 48.00 -26.88
C THR A 22 9.43 49.42 -27.12
N GLY A 23 10.73 49.66 -26.92
CA GLY A 23 11.34 50.96 -27.21
C GLY A 23 11.62 51.16 -28.69
N TYR A 24 11.98 52.39 -29.08
CA TYR A 24 12.33 52.71 -30.45
C TYR A 24 13.72 52.18 -30.83
N GLU A 25 14.07 52.26 -32.13
CA GLU A 25 15.32 51.71 -32.67
C GLU A 25 16.58 52.31 -32.02
N ASP A 26 16.52 53.57 -31.59
CA ASP A 26 17.64 54.28 -30.95
C ASP A 26 17.63 54.23 -29.41
N ASP A 27 16.58 53.68 -28.80
CA ASP A 27 16.46 53.63 -27.33
C ASP A 27 17.36 52.57 -26.71
N ILE A 28 17.92 52.86 -25.52
CA ILE A 28 18.66 51.86 -24.72
C ILE A 28 17.73 50.73 -24.29
N ILE A 29 16.49 51.05 -23.94
CA ILE A 29 15.48 50.07 -23.55
C ILE A 29 14.88 49.48 -24.82
N LYS A 30 15.14 48.20 -25.09
CA LYS A 30 14.55 47.48 -26.23
C LYS A 30 13.22 46.86 -25.89
N SER A 31 13.11 46.21 -24.73
CA SER A 31 11.82 45.77 -24.21
C SER A 31 11.77 45.70 -22.69
N ILE A 32 10.57 45.91 -22.14
CA ILE A 32 10.21 45.59 -20.77
C ILE A 32 8.95 44.74 -20.83
N GLU A 33 9.03 43.53 -20.32
CA GLU A 33 7.92 42.58 -20.24
C GLU A 33 7.60 42.33 -18.75
N ALA A 34 6.31 42.30 -18.40
CA ALA A 34 5.84 42.00 -17.05
C ALA A 34 4.66 41.01 -17.08
N GLY A 35 4.61 40.12 -16.10
CA GLY A 35 3.68 38.99 -16.04
C GLY A 35 4.31 37.73 -16.64
N ASN A 36 3.65 37.03 -17.56
CA ASN A 36 4.20 35.84 -18.21
C ASN A 36 5.34 36.23 -19.16
N VAL A 37 6.55 35.81 -18.82
CA VAL A 37 7.78 36.08 -19.56
C VAL A 37 8.51 34.78 -19.85
N SER A 38 9.41 34.80 -20.83
CA SER A 38 10.32 33.70 -21.11
C SER A 38 11.75 34.22 -21.29
N LEU A 39 12.72 33.42 -20.85
CA LEU A 39 14.14 33.66 -21.04
C LEU A 39 14.72 32.52 -21.89
N PRO A 40 14.45 32.46 -23.21
CA PRO A 40 15.15 31.53 -24.07
C PRO A 40 16.64 31.86 -24.10
N LEU A 41 17.49 30.87 -23.87
CA LEU A 41 18.94 30.97 -24.02
C LEU A 41 19.37 30.12 -25.22
N SER A 42 20.34 30.63 -25.98
CA SER A 42 20.87 29.94 -27.16
C SER A 42 21.95 28.90 -26.83
N THR A 43 22.16 28.62 -25.54
CA THR A 43 23.19 27.69 -25.08
C THR A 43 22.63 26.31 -24.78
N SER A 44 23.49 25.31 -24.87
CA SER A 44 23.17 23.91 -24.56
C SER A 44 23.38 23.55 -23.09
N LEU A 45 24.41 24.13 -22.44
CA LEU A 45 24.75 23.85 -21.04
C LEU A 45 23.87 24.63 -20.05
N ILE A 46 23.37 25.80 -20.43
CA ILE A 46 22.52 26.65 -19.59
C ILE A 46 21.18 26.87 -20.29
N THR A 47 20.22 26.01 -20.00
CA THR A 47 18.89 26.15 -20.58
C THR A 47 18.08 27.17 -19.80
N GLY A 48 17.54 28.18 -20.49
CA GLY A 48 16.61 29.13 -19.88
C GLY A 48 15.18 28.59 -19.78
N SER A 49 14.34 29.23 -18.95
CA SER A 49 12.96 28.80 -18.69
C SER A 49 11.95 29.51 -19.61
N GLN A 50 10.89 28.79 -20.01
CA GLN A 50 9.81 29.34 -20.84
C GLN A 50 8.57 29.74 -20.03
N SER A 51 8.33 29.12 -18.87
CA SER A 51 7.15 29.36 -18.03
C SER A 51 7.51 30.18 -16.76
N LEU A 52 7.73 31.49 -16.94
CA LEU A 52 8.07 32.41 -15.84
C LEU A 52 6.97 33.47 -15.64
N PHE A 53 6.73 33.85 -14.39
CA PHE A 53 5.89 35.00 -14.04
C PHE A 53 6.71 36.05 -13.29
N GLY A 54 6.96 37.20 -13.91
CA GLY A 54 7.80 38.24 -13.32
C GLY A 54 8.07 39.40 -14.27
N ILE A 55 9.26 39.97 -14.17
CA ILE A 55 9.70 41.11 -14.98
C ILE A 55 10.92 40.68 -15.79
N LYS A 56 10.90 40.99 -17.08
CA LYS A 56 12.04 40.82 -17.99
C LYS A 56 12.36 42.15 -18.64
N THR A 57 13.64 42.46 -18.74
CA THR A 57 14.14 43.66 -19.40
C THR A 57 15.18 43.29 -20.44
N LYS A 58 15.15 43.99 -21.57
CA LYS A 58 16.13 43.87 -22.65
C LYS A 58 16.69 45.24 -22.94
N LEU A 59 17.98 45.42 -22.67
CA LEU A 59 18.70 46.67 -22.84
C LEU A 59 19.79 46.50 -23.90
N GLN A 60 20.06 47.53 -24.69
CA GLN A 60 21.12 47.53 -25.68
C GLN A 60 22.06 48.72 -25.45
N PHE A 61 23.33 48.42 -25.21
CA PHE A 61 24.42 49.36 -25.06
C PHE A 61 25.39 49.17 -26.24
N GLY A 62 25.09 49.83 -27.37
CA GLY A 62 25.83 49.66 -28.60
C GLY A 62 25.78 48.21 -29.11
N ARG A 63 26.91 47.50 -29.00
CA ARG A 63 27.08 46.09 -29.41
C ARG A 63 26.79 45.07 -28.31
N LEU A 64 26.57 45.54 -27.08
CA LEU A 64 26.22 44.70 -25.94
C LEU A 64 24.71 44.71 -25.73
N MET A 65 24.10 43.53 -25.72
CA MET A 65 22.71 43.33 -25.36
C MET A 65 22.65 42.66 -23.98
N VAL A 66 21.87 43.23 -23.07
CA VAL A 66 21.69 42.72 -21.71
C VAL A 66 20.23 42.34 -21.54
N THR A 67 19.96 41.05 -21.35
CA THR A 67 18.62 40.54 -21.06
C THR A 67 18.58 40.05 -19.62
N SER A 68 17.77 40.67 -18.78
CA SER A 68 17.63 40.30 -17.37
C SER A 68 16.21 39.86 -17.08
N VAL A 69 16.04 38.90 -16.17
CA VAL A 69 14.76 38.42 -15.68
C VAL A 69 14.79 38.32 -14.15
N PHE A 70 13.72 38.74 -13.51
CA PHE A 70 13.42 38.47 -12.11
C PHE A 70 12.00 37.94 -12.05
N SER A 71 11.84 36.68 -11.70
CA SER A 71 10.58 35.98 -11.88
C SER A 71 10.39 34.83 -10.91
N GLN A 72 9.13 34.43 -10.75
CA GLN A 72 8.78 33.15 -10.18
C GLN A 72 8.66 32.12 -11.31
N GLN A 73 9.40 31.02 -11.22
CA GLN A 73 9.29 29.90 -12.15
C GLN A 73 8.04 29.08 -11.80
N GLN A 74 7.15 28.89 -12.78
CA GLN A 74 5.88 28.19 -12.61
C GLN A 74 5.91 26.74 -13.15
N GLY A 75 6.90 26.42 -13.99
CA GLY A 75 7.07 25.10 -14.62
C GLY A 75 8.26 24.29 -14.10
N GLU A 76 8.14 22.97 -14.19
CA GLU A 76 9.20 22.01 -13.86
C GLU A 76 9.57 21.20 -15.11
N LYS A 77 10.86 21.06 -15.39
CA LYS A 77 11.34 20.27 -16.52
C LYS A 77 11.43 18.80 -16.12
N LYS A 78 10.76 17.92 -16.87
CA LYS A 78 10.84 16.47 -16.74
C LYS A 78 11.46 15.85 -17.98
N GLU A 79 12.28 14.82 -17.80
CA GLU A 79 12.88 14.06 -18.90
C GLU A 79 12.54 12.58 -18.75
N ILE A 80 12.14 11.96 -19.86
CA ILE A 80 11.72 10.56 -19.95
C ILE A 80 12.52 9.94 -21.09
N GLU A 81 13.17 8.80 -20.84
CA GLU A 81 13.94 8.07 -21.84
C GLU A 81 13.27 6.71 -22.10
N VAL A 82 13.12 6.36 -23.37
CA VAL A 82 12.45 5.15 -23.85
C VAL A 82 13.32 4.49 -24.91
N GLN A 83 13.49 3.16 -24.85
CA GLN A 83 14.31 2.44 -25.81
C GLN A 83 13.52 1.28 -26.43
N GLY A 84 13.41 1.25 -27.77
CA GLY A 84 12.77 0.13 -28.49
C GLY A 84 11.24 0.09 -28.42
N GLY A 85 10.56 1.25 -28.34
CA GLY A 85 9.10 1.35 -28.49
C GLY A 85 8.25 0.94 -27.28
N ALA A 86 8.86 0.39 -26.22
CA ALA A 86 8.23 0.18 -24.92
C ALA A 86 9.15 0.70 -23.82
N GLN A 87 8.59 1.37 -22.82
CA GLN A 87 9.36 1.87 -21.67
C GLN A 87 9.91 0.68 -20.87
N ILE A 88 11.24 0.56 -20.78
CA ILE A 88 11.87 -0.35 -19.83
C ILE A 88 11.62 0.22 -18.43
N GLN A 89 10.87 -0.51 -17.62
CA GLN A 89 10.61 -0.16 -16.24
C GLN A 89 11.44 -1.06 -15.34
N LYS A 90 12.16 -0.44 -14.39
CA LYS A 90 12.91 -1.16 -13.37
C LYS A 90 12.00 -1.40 -12.17
N PHE A 91 12.16 -2.54 -11.52
CA PHE A 91 11.49 -2.86 -10.26
C PHE A 91 12.51 -3.33 -9.23
N GLU A 92 12.20 -3.04 -7.97
CA GLU A 92 12.94 -3.51 -6.81
C GLU A 92 11.93 -3.81 -5.71
N ILE A 93 11.96 -5.05 -5.23
CA ILE A 93 11.04 -5.60 -4.22
C ILE A 93 11.91 -6.28 -3.19
N LYS A 94 11.61 -6.13 -1.90
CA LYS A 94 12.31 -6.89 -0.86
C LYS A 94 11.68 -8.27 -0.66
N ALA A 95 12.44 -9.24 -0.16
CA ALA A 95 11.95 -10.60 0.05
C ALA A 95 10.78 -10.69 1.04
N ASP A 96 10.71 -9.76 2.00
CA ASP A 96 9.58 -9.61 2.93
C ASP A 96 8.28 -9.13 2.27
N GLN A 97 8.33 -8.58 1.05
CA GLN A 97 7.18 -8.05 0.30
C GLN A 97 6.56 -9.09 -0.64
N TYR A 98 6.45 -10.34 -0.20
CA TYR A 98 5.67 -11.36 -0.90
C TYR A 98 4.18 -10.94 -0.97
N ASP A 99 3.45 -11.45 -1.96
CA ASP A 99 2.06 -11.10 -2.23
C ASP A 99 1.11 -11.79 -1.22
N GLN A 100 0.98 -11.19 -0.04
CA GLN A 100 0.30 -11.77 1.12
C GLN A 100 -1.21 -11.98 0.90
N ASN A 101 -1.78 -13.01 1.53
CA ASN A 101 -3.22 -13.33 1.60
C ASN A 101 -3.94 -13.42 0.23
N ARG A 102 -3.22 -13.81 -0.83
CA ARG A 102 -3.77 -13.96 -2.19
C ARG A 102 -3.58 -15.35 -2.78
N HIS A 103 -2.53 -16.04 -2.36
CA HIS A 103 -2.11 -17.29 -2.97
C HIS A 103 -2.19 -18.42 -1.95
N PHE A 104 -2.97 -19.46 -2.24
CA PHE A 104 -3.22 -20.55 -1.31
C PHE A 104 -3.20 -21.90 -2.00
N PHE A 105 -2.44 -22.85 -1.44
CA PHE A 105 -2.59 -24.26 -1.77
C PHE A 105 -3.96 -24.78 -1.32
N LEU A 106 -4.54 -25.69 -2.09
CA LEU A 106 -5.86 -26.25 -1.76
C LEU A 106 -5.80 -27.21 -0.55
N SER A 107 -4.66 -27.84 -0.30
CA SER A 107 -4.38 -28.70 0.85
C SER A 107 -2.87 -28.94 0.97
N HIS A 108 -2.43 -29.54 2.08
CA HIS A 108 -1.01 -29.82 2.28
C HIS A 108 -0.45 -30.84 1.27
N PHE A 109 -1.29 -31.73 0.73
CA PHE A 109 -0.91 -32.63 -0.37
C PHE A 109 -0.33 -31.87 -1.57
N PHE A 110 -0.99 -30.79 -2.01
CA PHE A 110 -0.52 -30.00 -3.14
C PHE A 110 0.71 -29.16 -2.81
N ARG A 111 0.78 -28.68 -1.56
CA ARG A 111 1.96 -27.97 -1.05
C ARG A 111 3.19 -28.87 -1.07
N ASP A 112 3.08 -30.07 -0.51
CA ASP A 112 4.20 -31.02 -0.41
C ASP A 112 4.63 -31.54 -1.80
N LEU A 113 3.69 -31.61 -2.76
CA LEU A 113 3.98 -31.94 -4.15
C LEU A 113 4.67 -30.81 -4.95
N TYR A 114 4.55 -29.55 -4.52
CA TYR A 114 4.90 -28.37 -5.32
C TYR A 114 6.33 -28.38 -5.85
N GLU A 115 7.33 -28.55 -4.98
CA GLU A 115 8.75 -28.50 -5.39
C GLU A 115 9.13 -29.69 -6.28
N GLN A 116 8.57 -30.88 -5.97
CA GLN A 116 8.79 -32.08 -6.77
C GLN A 116 8.18 -31.96 -8.17
N ALA A 117 6.96 -31.41 -8.27
CA ALA A 117 6.29 -31.17 -9.53
C ALA A 117 7.07 -30.19 -10.42
N LEU A 118 7.76 -29.21 -9.81
CA LEU A 118 8.59 -28.22 -10.50
C LEU A 118 10.06 -28.61 -10.62
N ALA A 119 10.41 -29.84 -10.26
CA ALA A 119 11.80 -30.29 -10.22
C ALA A 119 12.47 -30.40 -11.59
N ASN A 120 11.76 -30.39 -12.72
CA ASN A 120 12.37 -30.43 -14.06
C ASN A 120 11.62 -29.52 -15.06
N PRO A 121 11.83 -28.19 -15.03
CA PRO A 121 11.32 -27.30 -16.06
C PRO A 121 11.88 -27.70 -17.45
N PRO A 122 11.19 -27.42 -18.57
CA PRO A 122 9.98 -26.60 -18.68
C PRO A 122 8.65 -27.33 -18.41
N TYR A 123 8.69 -28.59 -17.96
CA TYR A 123 7.50 -29.41 -17.73
C TYR A 123 7.08 -29.42 -16.26
N ILE A 124 5.77 -29.56 -16.01
CA ILE A 124 5.23 -29.80 -14.68
C ILE A 124 5.04 -31.32 -14.50
N ASN A 125 5.81 -31.92 -13.60
CA ASN A 125 5.79 -33.35 -13.30
C ASN A 125 4.73 -33.67 -12.25
N SER A 126 3.47 -33.39 -12.57
CA SER A 126 2.34 -33.64 -11.69
C SER A 126 1.27 -34.48 -12.40
N PRO A 127 0.86 -35.63 -11.84
CA PRO A 127 -0.27 -36.42 -12.34
C PRO A 127 -1.63 -35.87 -11.87
N VAL A 128 -1.63 -34.77 -11.10
CA VAL A 128 -2.84 -34.10 -10.61
C VAL A 128 -3.48 -33.28 -11.71
N ASN A 129 -4.81 -33.31 -11.75
CA ASN A 129 -5.60 -32.32 -12.47
C ASN A 129 -6.87 -31.97 -11.68
N ILE A 130 -6.98 -30.70 -11.23
CA ILE A 130 -8.21 -30.19 -10.59
C ILE A 130 -9.33 -30.10 -11.63
N THR A 131 -10.39 -30.88 -11.45
CA THR A 131 -11.54 -30.93 -12.36
C THR A 131 -12.64 -29.94 -11.99
N LYS A 132 -12.86 -29.70 -10.70
CA LYS A 132 -13.89 -28.78 -10.18
C LYS A 132 -13.40 -28.09 -8.91
N ILE A 133 -13.77 -26.82 -8.73
CA ILE A 133 -13.47 -26.05 -7.53
C ILE A 133 -14.58 -25.02 -7.28
N GLU A 134 -14.95 -24.85 -6.02
CA GLU A 134 -15.76 -23.73 -5.51
C GLU A 134 -14.97 -23.06 -4.40
N VAL A 135 -14.85 -21.73 -4.46
CA VAL A 135 -14.13 -20.91 -3.46
C VAL A 135 -15.13 -20.00 -2.78
N TRP A 136 -15.19 -20.08 -1.45
CA TRP A 136 -16.15 -19.36 -0.61
C TRP A 136 -15.43 -18.37 0.30
N ILE A 137 -15.96 -17.15 0.40
CA ILE A 137 -15.43 -16.09 1.27
C ILE A 137 -16.54 -15.47 2.13
N THR A 138 -16.19 -14.98 3.32
CA THR A 138 -17.09 -14.16 4.15
C THR A 138 -17.62 -12.94 3.37
N ASN A 139 -18.94 -12.77 3.38
CA ASN A 139 -19.64 -11.74 2.63
C ASN A 139 -19.71 -10.41 3.40
N THR A 140 -18.80 -9.49 3.09
CA THR A 140 -18.76 -8.14 3.69
C THR A 140 -19.60 -7.11 2.94
N THR A 141 -19.92 -7.38 1.67
CA THR A 141 -20.59 -6.43 0.77
C THR A 141 -22.12 -6.49 0.82
N ARG A 142 -22.70 -7.33 1.70
CA ARG A 142 -24.15 -7.59 1.80
C ARG A 142 -24.80 -7.96 0.45
N ASN A 143 -24.03 -8.60 -0.43
CA ASN A 143 -24.55 -9.11 -1.71
C ASN A 143 -24.94 -10.58 -1.52
N TYR A 144 -26.23 -10.89 -1.56
CA TYR A 144 -26.73 -12.24 -1.27
C TYR A 144 -26.93 -13.13 -2.50
N GLU A 145 -26.53 -12.68 -3.69
CA GLU A 145 -26.55 -13.51 -4.90
C GLU A 145 -25.58 -14.70 -4.76
N ASN A 146 -26.06 -15.90 -5.07
CA ASN A 146 -25.30 -17.16 -5.01
C ASN A 146 -24.59 -17.40 -3.66
N THR A 147 -25.25 -17.07 -2.55
CA THR A 147 -24.72 -17.29 -1.20
C THR A 147 -25.18 -18.61 -0.58
N ARG A 148 -24.33 -19.20 0.27
CA ARG A 148 -24.65 -20.43 1.04
C ARG A 148 -24.13 -20.33 2.47
N ASN A 149 -24.80 -21.03 3.37
CA ASN A 149 -24.25 -21.31 4.70
C ASN A 149 -23.10 -22.31 4.56
N VAL A 150 -21.95 -21.98 5.14
CA VAL A 150 -20.72 -22.77 5.06
C VAL A 150 -20.19 -23.01 6.46
N ILE A 151 -19.73 -24.23 6.73
CA ILE A 151 -18.89 -24.54 7.88
C ILE A 151 -17.54 -25.00 7.33
N ALA A 152 -16.53 -24.15 7.50
CA ALA A 152 -15.20 -24.37 6.98
C ALA A 152 -14.35 -25.05 8.06
N PHE A 153 -13.77 -26.20 7.75
CA PHE A 153 -12.98 -26.99 8.69
C PHE A 153 -11.50 -26.98 8.30
N GLN A 154 -10.61 -26.85 9.27
CA GLN A 154 -9.17 -26.86 9.03
C GLN A 154 -8.67 -28.24 8.55
N ASP A 155 -9.01 -29.29 9.29
CA ASP A 155 -8.48 -30.64 9.08
C ASP A 155 -9.23 -31.41 7.97
N LEU A 156 -10.24 -30.81 7.33
CA LEU A 156 -10.98 -31.50 6.27
C LEU A 156 -10.05 -31.85 5.09
N GLY A 157 -10.05 -33.13 4.73
CA GLY A 157 -9.26 -33.65 3.62
C GLY A 157 -7.76 -33.78 3.87
N GLU A 158 -7.29 -33.61 5.11
CA GLU A 158 -5.88 -33.84 5.44
C GLU A 158 -5.61 -35.32 5.71
N ALA A 159 -4.72 -35.92 4.93
CA ALA A 159 -4.43 -37.36 5.00
C ALA A 159 -3.32 -37.68 6.01
N GLU A 160 -2.21 -36.94 5.98
CA GLU A 160 -1.08 -37.24 6.86
C GLU A 160 -1.27 -36.67 8.27
N GLU A 161 -0.98 -37.49 9.30
CA GLU A 161 -1.07 -37.09 10.70
C GLU A 161 -0.27 -35.82 11.04
N LYS A 162 0.82 -35.52 10.33
CA LYS A 162 1.63 -34.31 10.55
C LYS A 162 0.87 -33.01 10.20
N HIS A 163 -0.13 -33.09 9.33
CA HIS A 163 -0.94 -31.96 8.85
C HIS A 163 -2.27 -31.80 9.61
N ILE A 164 -2.68 -32.83 10.36
CA ILE A 164 -3.87 -32.80 11.21
C ILE A 164 -3.56 -32.00 12.48
N TYR A 165 -4.32 -30.94 12.73
CA TYR A 165 -4.21 -30.11 13.92
C TYR A 165 -4.76 -30.82 15.15
N ASN A 166 -6.03 -31.24 15.12
CA ASN A 166 -6.71 -31.78 16.29
C ASN A 166 -6.68 -33.30 16.32
N LYS A 167 -5.49 -33.84 16.54
CA LYS A 167 -5.21 -35.29 16.57
C LYS A 167 -5.97 -36.07 17.64
N ALA A 168 -6.53 -35.37 18.63
CA ALA A 168 -7.36 -35.97 19.67
C ALA A 168 -8.76 -36.34 19.13
N LEU A 169 -9.28 -35.57 18.17
CA LEU A 169 -10.63 -35.75 17.60
C LEU A 169 -10.60 -36.34 16.18
N VAL A 170 -9.61 -35.95 15.38
CA VAL A 170 -9.46 -36.34 13.98
C VAL A 170 -8.28 -37.28 13.83
N GLN A 171 -8.51 -38.44 13.23
CA GLN A 171 -7.48 -39.45 12.99
C GLN A 171 -7.32 -39.71 11.50
N ASP A 172 -6.06 -39.90 11.08
CA ASP A 172 -5.72 -40.42 9.76
C ASP A 172 -6.33 -41.83 9.58
N LYS A 173 -7.10 -42.01 8.50
CA LYS A 173 -7.74 -43.29 8.18
C LYS A 173 -6.81 -44.29 7.51
N ASN A 174 -5.78 -43.80 6.82
CA ASN A 174 -4.82 -44.63 6.10
C ASN A 174 -3.45 -43.94 6.04
N PRO A 175 -2.54 -44.26 7.00
CA PRO A 175 -1.18 -43.73 7.02
C PRO A 175 -0.31 -44.06 5.80
N SER A 176 -0.78 -44.94 4.91
CA SER A 176 -0.11 -45.25 3.64
C SER A 176 -0.61 -44.42 2.46
N SER A 177 -1.55 -43.49 2.66
CA SER A 177 -2.13 -42.64 1.63
C SER A 177 -1.90 -41.17 1.96
N GLU A 178 -1.33 -40.43 1.01
CA GLU A 178 -1.10 -38.98 1.11
C GLU A 178 -2.20 -38.14 0.44
N PHE A 179 -3.18 -38.79 -0.21
CA PHE A 179 -4.17 -38.11 -1.04
C PHE A 179 -5.27 -37.42 -0.24
N SER A 180 -5.44 -36.12 -0.47
CA SER A 180 -6.54 -35.36 0.13
C SER A 180 -7.89 -35.83 -0.41
N SER A 181 -8.81 -36.21 0.48
CA SER A 181 -10.20 -36.57 0.16
C SER A 181 -11.10 -36.52 1.40
N ASN A 182 -12.41 -36.50 1.24
CA ASN A 182 -13.36 -36.60 2.36
C ASN A 182 -13.12 -37.86 3.23
N ASP A 183 -12.57 -38.92 2.65
CA ASP A 183 -12.24 -40.17 3.33
C ASP A 183 -10.80 -40.24 3.84
N ALA A 184 -10.01 -39.17 3.72
CA ALA A 184 -8.60 -39.14 4.14
C ALA A 184 -8.45 -39.28 5.66
N ASN A 185 -9.40 -38.75 6.43
CA ASN A 185 -9.42 -38.82 7.88
C ASN A 185 -10.85 -39.03 8.42
N THR A 186 -10.99 -39.10 9.74
CA THR A 186 -12.29 -39.36 10.38
C THR A 186 -13.23 -38.17 10.43
N LEU A 187 -12.79 -36.95 10.09
CA LEU A 187 -13.57 -35.73 10.33
C LEU A 187 -14.89 -35.72 9.57
N TYR A 188 -14.86 -35.91 8.25
CA TYR A 188 -16.06 -35.80 7.40
C TYR A 188 -17.16 -36.80 7.82
N GLU A 189 -16.76 -38.03 8.16
CA GLU A 189 -17.67 -39.06 8.66
C GLU A 189 -18.29 -38.67 10.01
N GLN A 190 -17.49 -38.16 10.95
CA GLN A 190 -17.95 -37.75 12.28
C GLN A 190 -18.97 -36.61 12.20
N ILE A 191 -18.68 -35.55 11.43
CA ILE A 191 -19.58 -34.39 11.32
C ILE A 191 -20.85 -34.73 10.53
N ASN A 192 -20.75 -35.61 9.52
CA ASN A 192 -21.91 -36.01 8.73
C ASN A 192 -22.84 -36.98 9.50
N ALA A 193 -22.32 -37.69 10.52
CA ALA A 193 -23.13 -38.51 11.42
C ALA A 193 -24.02 -37.68 12.36
N ASN A 194 -23.72 -36.40 12.59
CA ASN A 194 -24.51 -35.51 13.43
C ASN A 194 -25.31 -34.49 12.59
N ALA A 195 -26.60 -34.76 12.41
CA ALA A 195 -27.50 -33.90 11.64
C ALA A 195 -27.55 -32.44 12.15
N GLN A 196 -27.32 -32.19 13.44
CA GLN A 196 -27.33 -30.82 14.00
C GLN A 196 -26.20 -29.95 13.45
N VAL A 197 -25.06 -30.56 13.09
CA VAL A 197 -23.95 -29.84 12.44
C VAL A 197 -24.37 -29.37 11.05
N ARG A 198 -25.17 -30.16 10.33
CA ARG A 198 -25.64 -29.84 8.98
C ARG A 198 -26.68 -28.73 8.97
N GLU A 199 -27.50 -28.61 10.00
CA GLU A 199 -28.58 -27.60 10.11
C GLU A 199 -28.09 -26.15 10.36
N PHE A 200 -26.77 -25.93 10.40
CA PHE A 200 -26.08 -24.64 10.56
C PHE A 200 -26.35 -23.89 11.88
N VAL A 201 -27.60 -23.69 12.29
CA VAL A 201 -27.98 -22.96 13.51
C VAL A 201 -27.43 -23.68 14.74
N ALA A 202 -27.79 -24.96 14.92
CA ALA A 202 -27.35 -25.79 16.05
C ALA A 202 -25.91 -26.32 15.93
N ALA A 203 -25.19 -25.94 14.87
CA ALA A 203 -23.89 -26.54 14.56
C ALA A 203 -22.83 -26.22 15.61
N SER A 204 -22.79 -24.99 16.13
CA SER A 204 -21.80 -24.59 17.13
C SER A 204 -21.92 -25.41 18.42
N ALA A 205 -23.14 -25.54 18.96
CA ALA A 205 -23.40 -26.33 20.16
C ALA A 205 -23.07 -27.82 19.93
N ALA A 206 -23.46 -28.37 18.77
CA ALA A 206 -23.15 -29.75 18.40
C ALA A 206 -21.64 -30.01 18.29
N LEU A 207 -20.89 -29.12 17.64
CA LEU A 207 -19.44 -29.21 17.49
C LEU A 207 -18.71 -29.03 18.81
N ASN A 208 -19.16 -28.10 19.66
CA ASN A 208 -18.60 -27.89 21.00
C ASN A 208 -18.80 -29.13 21.90
N ASN A 209 -19.97 -29.76 21.84
CA ASN A 209 -20.23 -31.04 22.53
C ASN A 209 -19.33 -32.19 22.02
N MET A 210 -18.85 -32.12 20.78
CA MET A 210 -17.88 -33.05 20.21
C MET A 210 -16.41 -32.68 20.56
N GLY A 211 -16.19 -31.52 21.20
CA GLY A 211 -14.88 -31.02 21.60
C GLY A 211 -14.19 -30.09 20.59
N PHE A 212 -14.84 -29.74 19.48
CA PHE A 212 -14.31 -28.79 18.51
C PHE A 212 -14.43 -27.35 18.99
N THR A 213 -13.45 -26.53 18.61
CA THR A 213 -13.32 -25.12 18.98
C THR A 213 -13.23 -24.23 17.74
N SER A 214 -13.18 -22.90 17.94
CA SER A 214 -13.01 -21.93 16.84
C SER A 214 -11.68 -22.05 16.07
N LYS A 215 -10.73 -22.85 16.56
CA LYS A 215 -9.51 -23.17 15.80
C LYS A 215 -9.75 -24.27 14.78
N ASP A 216 -10.69 -25.18 15.05
CA ASP A 216 -10.97 -26.34 14.22
C ASP A 216 -11.88 -26.01 13.04
N TYR A 217 -12.82 -25.08 13.26
CA TYR A 217 -13.81 -24.68 12.26
C TYR A 217 -14.23 -23.23 12.38
N GLU A 218 -14.77 -22.70 11.29
CA GLU A 218 -15.42 -21.40 11.21
C GLU A 218 -16.80 -21.53 10.56
N LYS A 219 -17.79 -20.82 11.12
CA LYS A 219 -19.18 -20.82 10.66
C LYS A 219 -19.47 -19.52 9.90
N ILE A 220 -19.81 -19.62 8.62
CA ILE A 220 -20.04 -18.48 7.75
C ILE A 220 -21.48 -18.50 7.25
N GLN A 221 -22.27 -17.52 7.68
CA GLN A 221 -23.63 -17.34 7.19
C GLN A 221 -23.60 -16.57 5.86
N GLY A 222 -24.28 -17.09 4.84
CA GLY A 222 -24.36 -16.42 3.54
C GLY A 222 -22.99 -16.13 2.90
N ALA A 223 -22.05 -17.08 2.97
CA ALA A 223 -20.76 -17.03 2.31
C ALA A 223 -20.95 -16.80 0.79
N ARG A 224 -20.11 -15.94 0.21
CA ARG A 224 -20.16 -15.62 -1.22
C ARG A 224 -19.30 -16.59 -2.02
N LEU A 225 -19.88 -17.17 -3.06
CA LEU A 225 -19.14 -17.94 -4.06
C LEU A 225 -18.32 -16.99 -4.94
N LEU A 226 -17.03 -17.28 -5.11
CA LEU A 226 -16.15 -16.56 -6.04
C LEU A 226 -16.20 -17.16 -7.44
N GLU A 227 -16.03 -16.31 -8.45
CA GLU A 227 -16.06 -16.68 -9.87
C GLU A 227 -14.63 -16.87 -10.42
N GLU A 228 -14.33 -18.06 -10.96
CA GLU A 228 -13.05 -18.34 -11.64
C GLU A 228 -12.87 -17.43 -12.87
N GLY A 229 -11.67 -16.88 -13.06
CA GLY A 229 -11.33 -15.95 -14.14
C GLY A 229 -11.68 -14.48 -13.86
N LYS A 230 -12.52 -14.21 -12.85
CA LYS A 230 -12.91 -12.85 -12.43
C LYS A 230 -12.41 -12.52 -11.03
N ASP A 231 -12.65 -13.40 -10.07
CA ASP A 231 -12.25 -13.21 -8.68
C ASP A 231 -10.94 -13.94 -8.36
N TYR A 232 -10.70 -15.08 -9.02
CA TYR A 232 -9.49 -15.89 -8.80
C TYR A 232 -9.07 -16.69 -10.04
N PHE A 233 -7.82 -17.15 -10.02
CA PHE A 233 -7.24 -18.12 -10.96
C PHE A 233 -6.91 -19.42 -10.20
N VAL A 234 -7.01 -20.57 -10.86
CA VAL A 234 -6.63 -21.88 -10.29
C VAL A 234 -5.54 -22.54 -11.13
N HIS A 235 -4.47 -23.00 -10.49
CA HIS A 235 -3.42 -23.78 -11.14
C HIS A 235 -3.69 -25.28 -11.03
N ARG A 236 -4.37 -25.84 -12.04
CA ARG A 236 -4.96 -27.18 -11.97
C ARG A 236 -3.97 -28.34 -11.78
N GLN A 237 -2.71 -28.20 -12.19
CA GLN A 237 -1.68 -29.24 -11.99
C GLN A 237 -0.90 -29.11 -10.69
N LEU A 238 -0.90 -27.93 -10.06
CA LEU A 238 -0.13 -27.64 -8.84
C LEU A 238 -1.03 -27.43 -7.62
N GLY A 239 -2.35 -27.38 -7.81
CA GLY A 239 -3.33 -27.37 -6.72
C GLY A 239 -3.26 -26.13 -5.83
N TYR A 240 -3.21 -24.94 -6.42
CA TYR A 240 -3.34 -23.67 -5.71
C TYR A 240 -4.28 -22.69 -6.41
N ILE A 241 -4.79 -21.72 -5.66
CA ILE A 241 -5.55 -20.57 -6.15
C ILE A 241 -4.79 -19.27 -5.96
N SER A 242 -5.00 -18.33 -6.87
CA SER A 242 -4.49 -16.95 -6.82
C SER A 242 -5.66 -15.99 -6.93
N LEU A 243 -5.93 -15.24 -5.87
CA LEU A 243 -7.04 -14.28 -5.78
C LEU A 243 -6.65 -12.93 -6.39
N ASN A 244 -7.60 -12.28 -7.07
CA ASN A 244 -7.41 -10.93 -7.61
C ASN A 244 -7.50 -9.85 -6.54
N GLN A 245 -8.12 -10.16 -5.39
CA GLN A 245 -8.18 -9.29 -4.21
C GLN A 245 -7.58 -10.00 -3.00
N GLU A 246 -6.99 -9.21 -2.10
CA GLU A 246 -6.45 -9.72 -0.84
C GLU A 246 -7.60 -10.13 0.08
N VAL A 247 -7.46 -11.25 0.78
CA VAL A 247 -8.40 -11.63 1.85
C VAL A 247 -8.11 -10.79 3.09
N ASN A 248 -9.12 -10.07 3.58
CA ASN A 248 -8.96 -9.30 4.82
C ASN A 248 -8.89 -10.22 6.02
N GLN A 249 -8.21 -9.76 7.07
CA GLN A 249 -7.96 -10.56 8.27
C GLN A 249 -9.22 -10.96 9.05
N ASN A 250 -10.36 -10.33 8.80
CA ASN A 250 -11.66 -10.66 9.41
C ASN A 250 -12.54 -11.52 8.49
N GLN A 251 -11.99 -12.05 7.40
CA GLN A 251 -12.69 -12.91 6.46
C GLN A 251 -12.13 -14.33 6.55
N VAL A 252 -13.02 -15.29 6.36
CA VAL A 252 -12.66 -16.70 6.22
C VAL A 252 -12.64 -17.02 4.73
N LEU A 253 -11.59 -17.72 4.29
CA LEU A 253 -11.48 -18.28 2.94
C LEU A 253 -11.55 -19.80 3.04
N SER A 254 -12.43 -20.41 2.25
CA SER A 254 -12.57 -21.86 2.21
C SER A 254 -12.87 -22.39 0.81
N VAL A 255 -12.64 -23.68 0.59
CA VAL A 255 -12.77 -24.32 -0.72
C VAL A 255 -13.44 -25.68 -0.63
N ALA A 256 -14.16 -26.04 -1.69
CA ALA A 256 -14.51 -27.43 -2.02
C ALA A 256 -13.93 -27.73 -3.40
N PHE A 257 -13.28 -28.88 -3.56
CA PHE A 257 -12.60 -29.20 -4.81
C PHE A 257 -12.61 -30.70 -5.12
N GLN A 258 -12.48 -30.99 -6.41
CA GLN A 258 -12.40 -32.34 -6.96
C GLN A 258 -11.24 -32.39 -7.93
N TYR A 259 -10.47 -33.47 -7.88
CA TYR A 259 -9.31 -33.68 -8.74
C TYR A 259 -9.16 -35.13 -9.15
N THR A 260 -8.43 -35.34 -10.23
CA THR A 260 -7.99 -36.67 -10.66
C THR A 260 -6.52 -36.85 -10.37
N TYR A 261 -6.15 -38.03 -9.86
CA TYR A 261 -4.77 -38.48 -9.74
C TYR A 261 -4.69 -39.89 -10.33
N ASN A 262 -3.86 -40.08 -11.37
CA ASN A 262 -3.74 -41.35 -12.11
C ASN A 262 -5.10 -41.98 -12.50
N GLY A 263 -6.07 -41.15 -12.90
CA GLY A 263 -7.41 -41.59 -13.33
C GLY A 263 -8.43 -41.84 -12.22
N LYS A 264 -8.03 -41.80 -10.93
CA LYS A 264 -8.96 -41.87 -9.80
C LYS A 264 -9.41 -40.48 -9.37
N ILE A 265 -10.70 -40.33 -9.10
CA ILE A 265 -11.31 -39.08 -8.63
C ILE A 265 -11.25 -39.02 -7.11
N TYR A 266 -10.89 -37.85 -6.59
CA TYR A 266 -10.91 -37.51 -5.18
C TYR A 266 -11.66 -36.19 -5.00
N GLN A 267 -12.45 -36.09 -3.93
CA GLN A 267 -13.23 -34.90 -3.58
C GLN A 267 -12.96 -34.50 -2.13
N VAL A 268 -12.83 -33.20 -1.87
CA VAL A 268 -12.73 -32.60 -0.54
C VAL A 268 -13.79 -31.51 -0.42
N GLY A 269 -14.61 -31.62 0.63
CA GLY A 269 -15.76 -30.75 0.87
C GLY A 269 -16.99 -31.09 0.03
N ASP A 270 -18.03 -30.29 0.25
CA ASP A 270 -19.33 -30.37 -0.40
C ASP A 270 -19.47 -29.25 -1.44
N PHE A 271 -19.95 -29.57 -2.63
CA PHE A 271 -20.30 -28.55 -3.63
C PHE A 271 -21.73 -28.07 -3.46
N SER A 272 -21.99 -26.84 -3.92
CA SER A 272 -23.32 -26.24 -3.94
C SER A 272 -24.40 -27.08 -4.66
N VAL A 273 -23.97 -27.92 -5.62
CA VAL A 273 -24.81 -28.77 -6.47
C VAL A 273 -24.98 -30.21 -5.97
N ASP A 274 -24.39 -30.57 -4.82
CA ASP A 274 -24.42 -31.95 -4.30
C ASP A 274 -25.78 -32.31 -3.65
N GLY A 275 -26.80 -31.44 -3.76
CA GLY A 275 -28.19 -31.73 -3.37
C GLY A 275 -28.61 -31.22 -1.99
N PHE A 276 -27.76 -30.46 -1.29
CA PHE A 276 -28.07 -29.86 0.01
C PHE A 276 -29.02 -28.66 -0.13
N THR A 277 -30.02 -28.56 0.75
CA THR A 277 -30.96 -27.42 0.75
C THR A 277 -30.25 -26.12 1.18
N GLY A 278 -30.84 -24.96 0.88
CA GLY A 278 -30.23 -23.66 1.23
C GLY A 278 -30.09 -23.39 2.73
N GLN A 279 -30.85 -24.09 3.57
CA GLN A 279 -30.76 -24.01 5.03
C GLN A 279 -29.58 -24.83 5.57
N GLN A 280 -29.21 -25.92 4.87
CA GLN A 280 -28.12 -26.80 5.25
C GLN A 280 -26.75 -26.19 4.93
N ALA A 281 -25.82 -26.38 5.85
CA ALA A 281 -24.43 -25.97 5.71
C ALA A 281 -23.66 -26.87 4.73
N LEU A 282 -22.89 -26.25 3.84
CA LEU A 282 -21.85 -26.94 3.08
C LEU A 282 -20.61 -27.11 3.97
N TYR A 283 -20.02 -28.30 4.00
CA TYR A 283 -18.73 -28.51 4.66
C TYR A 283 -17.62 -28.23 3.66
N THR A 284 -16.73 -27.29 3.99
CA THR A 284 -15.62 -26.90 3.12
C THR A 284 -14.30 -26.99 3.86
N LYS A 285 -13.20 -27.03 3.11
CA LYS A 285 -11.86 -26.97 3.68
C LYS A 285 -11.47 -25.50 3.88
N MET A 286 -11.08 -25.15 5.09
CA MET A 286 -10.61 -23.81 5.43
C MET A 286 -9.18 -23.60 4.94
N LEU A 287 -8.92 -22.48 4.27
CA LEU A 287 -7.58 -22.04 3.82
C LEU A 287 -7.05 -20.87 4.66
N MET A 288 -7.96 -20.05 5.21
CA MET A 288 -7.62 -18.92 6.08
C MET A 288 -8.75 -18.68 7.08
N ASN A 289 -8.39 -18.48 8.34
CA ASN A 289 -9.29 -18.08 9.42
C ASN A 289 -9.21 -16.55 9.66
N THR A 290 -10.18 -15.99 10.38
CA THR A 290 -10.26 -14.64 10.94
C THR A 290 -9.13 -14.28 11.93
N GLN A 291 -8.33 -15.24 12.37
CA GLN A 291 -7.22 -15.02 13.29
C GLN A 291 -5.94 -15.65 12.74
N TYR A 292 -4.85 -14.87 12.75
CA TYR A 292 -3.52 -15.42 12.46
C TYR A 292 -2.96 -16.15 13.67
N ASP A 293 -2.98 -17.48 13.60
CA ASP A 293 -2.18 -18.32 14.47
C ASP A 293 -1.18 -19.06 13.59
N THR A 294 0.07 -18.57 13.58
CA THR A 294 1.13 -19.11 12.72
C THR A 294 1.61 -20.49 13.17
N LYS A 295 1.07 -21.01 14.29
CA LYS A 295 1.32 -22.37 14.78
C LYS A 295 0.33 -23.39 14.22
N LEU A 296 -0.77 -22.94 13.60
CA LEU A 296 -1.75 -23.83 12.99
C LEU A 296 -1.22 -24.30 11.62
N PRO A 297 -1.36 -25.60 11.28
CA PRO A 297 -0.99 -26.11 9.96
C PRO A 297 -1.54 -25.29 8.78
N MET A 298 -2.75 -24.71 8.90
CA MET A 298 -3.33 -23.89 7.81
C MET A 298 -2.42 -22.72 7.39
N TRP A 299 -1.57 -22.21 8.28
CA TRP A 299 -0.65 -21.11 7.99
C TRP A 299 0.29 -21.44 6.81
N ASP A 300 0.61 -22.72 6.65
CA ASP A 300 1.52 -23.22 5.62
C ASP A 300 0.83 -23.37 4.25
N LEU A 301 -0.51 -23.32 4.20
CA LEU A 301 -1.27 -23.31 2.95
C LEU A 301 -1.15 -21.98 2.21
N MET A 302 -0.91 -20.87 2.91
CA MET A 302 -0.63 -19.58 2.27
C MET A 302 0.76 -19.62 1.62
N MET A 303 0.80 -19.40 0.31
CA MET A 303 2.02 -19.32 -0.48
C MET A 303 2.76 -18.00 -0.18
N LYS A 304 4.02 -18.11 0.21
CA LYS A 304 4.90 -16.98 0.58
C LYS A 304 6.08 -16.83 -0.40
N ASN A 305 5.93 -17.39 -1.59
CA ASN A 305 6.93 -17.49 -2.64
C ASN A 305 6.49 -16.82 -3.96
N VAL A 306 5.45 -15.99 -3.89
CA VAL A 306 4.90 -15.24 -5.02
C VAL A 306 5.13 -13.75 -4.79
N TYR A 307 5.67 -13.06 -5.80
CA TYR A 307 6.03 -11.64 -5.72
C TYR A 307 5.38 -10.85 -6.84
N SER A 308 4.77 -9.72 -6.48
CA SER A 308 4.12 -8.81 -7.40
C SER A 308 5.08 -7.73 -7.88
N ILE A 309 5.44 -7.71 -9.16
CA ILE A 309 6.33 -6.67 -9.72
C ILE A 309 5.59 -5.38 -10.10
N GLY A 310 4.28 -5.31 -9.80
CA GLY A 310 3.45 -4.13 -10.07
C GLY A 310 3.20 -3.88 -11.56
N ALA A 311 3.42 -4.89 -12.40
CA ALA A 311 3.32 -4.79 -13.85
C ALA A 311 2.11 -5.55 -14.40
N TYR A 312 1.68 -5.17 -15.60
CA TYR A 312 0.68 -5.88 -16.38
C TYR A 312 1.20 -6.12 -17.80
N GLN A 313 0.79 -7.23 -18.40
CA GLN A 313 1.17 -7.61 -19.78
C GLN A 313 2.69 -7.54 -20.02
N VAL A 314 3.44 -8.18 -19.13
CA VAL A 314 4.90 -8.25 -19.16
C VAL A 314 5.36 -9.05 -20.38
N GLN A 315 6.25 -8.47 -21.17
CA GLN A 315 6.87 -9.16 -22.31
C GLN A 315 8.06 -10.01 -21.85
N LYS A 316 8.25 -11.17 -22.48
CA LYS A 316 9.45 -12.00 -22.30
C LYS A 316 10.71 -11.26 -22.80
N ASP A 317 10.61 -10.54 -23.91
CA ASP A 317 11.72 -9.74 -24.41
C ASP A 317 12.09 -8.60 -23.46
N GLY A 318 13.38 -8.50 -23.14
CA GLY A 318 13.90 -7.49 -22.22
C GLY A 318 13.52 -7.71 -20.75
N PHE A 319 12.83 -8.80 -20.40
CA PHE A 319 12.61 -9.16 -19.00
C PHE A 319 13.91 -9.64 -18.37
N GLN A 320 14.29 -9.04 -17.25
CA GLN A 320 15.39 -9.48 -16.42
C GLN A 320 14.92 -9.50 -14.98
N LEU A 321 15.27 -10.56 -14.26
CA LEU A 321 15.06 -10.66 -12.83
C LEU A 321 16.32 -11.27 -12.22
N GLU A 322 16.80 -10.62 -11.18
CA GLU A 322 17.89 -11.07 -10.35
C GLU A 322 17.48 -11.02 -8.87
N VAL A 323 18.16 -11.83 -8.07
CA VAL A 323 18.03 -11.80 -6.62
C VAL A 323 19.35 -11.32 -6.05
N TRP A 324 19.26 -10.33 -5.17
CA TRP A 324 20.37 -9.59 -4.58
C TRP A 324 20.35 -9.73 -3.06
N TYR A 325 21.52 -9.77 -2.45
CA TYR A 325 21.73 -9.81 -1.02
C TYR A 325 22.52 -8.57 -0.57
N LEU A 326 21.99 -7.84 0.41
CA LEU A 326 22.65 -6.68 1.02
C LEU A 326 23.74 -7.14 2.00
N ASN A 327 24.99 -7.04 1.58
CA ASN A 327 26.12 -7.45 2.40
C ASN A 327 26.30 -6.50 3.59
N PRO A 328 26.17 -6.98 4.85
CA PRO A 328 26.29 -6.13 6.03
C PRO A 328 27.69 -5.54 6.23
N LYS A 329 28.75 -6.18 5.68
CA LYS A 329 30.13 -5.73 5.86
C LYS A 329 30.49 -4.55 4.95
N THR A 330 29.94 -4.52 3.74
CA THR A 330 30.28 -3.51 2.73
C THR A 330 29.15 -2.50 2.47
N GLY A 331 27.92 -2.80 2.89
CA GLY A 331 26.73 -2.02 2.55
C GLY A 331 26.30 -2.15 1.08
N LEU A 332 26.99 -2.98 0.30
CA LEU A 332 26.70 -3.19 -1.12
C LEU A 332 25.74 -4.36 -1.31
N GLN A 333 24.81 -4.21 -2.25
CA GLN A 333 24.01 -5.32 -2.73
C GLN A 333 24.85 -6.13 -3.73
N ILE A 334 24.87 -7.45 -3.56
CA ILE A 334 25.56 -8.42 -4.42
C ILE A 334 24.58 -9.51 -4.86
N ASN A 335 24.67 -10.01 -6.08
CA ASN A 335 23.75 -11.03 -6.63
C ASN A 335 24.14 -12.49 -6.25
N TYR A 336 25.04 -12.67 -5.28
CA TYR A 336 25.50 -13.97 -4.78
C TYR A 336 25.74 -13.91 -3.26
N LEU A 337 25.86 -15.06 -2.60
CA LEU A 337 26.34 -15.13 -1.21
C LEU A 337 27.87 -15.20 -1.18
N PRO A 338 28.56 -14.39 -0.36
CA PRO A 338 30.03 -14.28 -0.38
C PRO A 338 30.74 -15.52 0.18
N GLU A 339 30.02 -16.37 0.93
CA GLU A 339 30.50 -17.61 1.53
C GLU A 339 29.39 -18.67 1.45
N GLY A 340 29.76 -19.93 1.40
CA GLY A 340 28.84 -21.06 1.26
C GLY A 340 29.50 -22.28 0.64
N PRO A 341 28.84 -23.45 0.65
CA PRO A 341 29.33 -24.63 -0.04
C PRO A 341 29.39 -24.41 -1.56
N LYS A 342 30.11 -25.29 -2.25
CA LYS A 342 30.23 -25.26 -3.71
C LYS A 342 28.85 -25.31 -4.36
N GLY A 343 28.55 -24.35 -5.23
CA GLY A 343 27.25 -24.22 -5.90
C GLY A 343 26.23 -23.33 -5.17
N VAL A 344 26.60 -22.77 -4.01
CA VAL A 344 25.83 -21.74 -3.29
C VAL A 344 26.68 -20.48 -3.12
N GLY A 345 27.88 -20.63 -2.51
CA GLY A 345 28.83 -19.53 -2.39
C GLY A 345 29.32 -19.07 -3.76
N ASN A 346 29.40 -17.75 -3.98
CA ASN A 346 29.83 -17.12 -5.24
C ASN A 346 29.03 -17.57 -6.48
N THR A 347 27.81 -18.07 -6.27
CA THR A 347 26.88 -18.46 -7.34
C THR A 347 25.72 -17.45 -7.35
N GLN A 348 25.25 -17.06 -8.54
CA GLN A 348 24.11 -16.15 -8.66
C GLN A 348 22.89 -16.71 -7.91
N LEU A 349 22.22 -15.88 -7.12
CA LEU A 349 21.12 -16.31 -6.25
C LEU A 349 19.92 -16.84 -7.04
N ILE A 350 19.66 -16.35 -8.25
CA ILE A 350 18.63 -16.92 -9.14
C ILE A 350 18.87 -18.41 -9.41
N ARG A 351 20.12 -18.84 -9.57
CA ARG A 351 20.47 -20.26 -9.74
C ARG A 351 20.34 -21.04 -8.44
N VAL A 352 20.72 -20.46 -7.30
CA VAL A 352 20.55 -21.09 -5.97
C VAL A 352 19.08 -21.33 -5.65
N LEU A 353 18.21 -20.40 -6.06
CA LEU A 353 16.76 -20.41 -5.83
C LEU A 353 15.96 -21.09 -6.95
N ASN A 354 16.63 -21.83 -7.84
CA ASN A 354 16.03 -22.59 -8.95
C ASN A 354 15.25 -21.74 -9.97
N LEU A 355 15.54 -20.44 -10.08
CA LEU A 355 14.96 -19.53 -11.09
C LEU A 355 15.72 -19.48 -12.42
N ASP A 356 16.94 -20.05 -12.46
CA ASP A 356 17.80 -20.18 -13.64
C ASP A 356 18.27 -21.64 -13.73
N ARG A 357 17.65 -22.39 -14.62
CA ARG A 357 17.87 -23.81 -14.86
C ARG A 357 17.93 -24.17 -16.33
N LEU A 358 17.41 -23.30 -17.19
CA LEU A 358 17.34 -23.51 -18.62
C LEU A 358 18.26 -22.53 -19.37
N ASN A 359 18.63 -22.90 -20.59
CA ASN A 359 19.24 -21.96 -21.51
C ASN A 359 18.18 -21.37 -22.46
N VAL A 360 18.60 -20.46 -23.34
CA VAL A 360 17.75 -19.89 -24.41
C VAL A 360 17.03 -20.92 -25.31
N ASN A 361 17.53 -22.17 -25.41
CA ASN A 361 16.92 -23.24 -26.19
C ASN A 361 15.98 -24.14 -25.35
N ASN A 362 15.80 -23.84 -24.06
CA ASN A 362 15.11 -24.65 -23.05
C ASN A 362 15.79 -25.99 -22.70
N ASP A 363 17.09 -26.14 -22.97
CA ASP A 363 17.86 -27.27 -22.43
C ASP A 363 18.15 -27.05 -20.94
N THR A 364 18.29 -28.11 -20.15
CA THR A 364 18.55 -28.05 -18.69
C THR A 364 19.99 -27.64 -18.35
N LEU A 365 20.39 -26.47 -18.81
CA LEU A 365 21.70 -25.85 -18.60
C LEU A 365 21.47 -24.38 -18.22
N PRO A 366 21.77 -23.96 -16.97
CA PRO A 366 21.63 -22.57 -16.55
C PRO A 366 22.48 -21.63 -17.41
N ASP A 367 21.93 -20.49 -17.82
CA ASP A 367 22.61 -19.50 -18.65
C ASP A 367 22.86 -18.15 -17.96
N GLY A 368 22.49 -18.04 -16.67
CA GLY A 368 22.67 -16.83 -15.87
C GLY A 368 21.51 -15.83 -15.99
N TYR A 369 20.44 -16.18 -16.71
CA TYR A 369 19.22 -15.38 -16.81
C TYR A 369 18.04 -16.09 -16.15
N PHE A 370 17.04 -15.31 -15.77
CA PHE A 370 15.80 -15.85 -15.22
C PHE A 370 15.03 -16.65 -16.29
N ASP A 371 14.61 -17.85 -15.94
CA ASP A 371 13.78 -18.71 -16.79
C ASP A 371 12.37 -18.12 -16.91
N PHE A 372 12.05 -17.42 -17.99
CA PHE A 372 10.69 -16.91 -18.26
C PHE A 372 9.79 -18.03 -18.81
N ILE A 373 9.05 -18.69 -17.93
CA ILE A 373 8.15 -19.81 -18.23
C ILE A 373 6.72 -19.46 -17.78
N ASP A 374 5.95 -18.96 -18.73
CA ASP A 374 4.54 -18.56 -18.57
C ASP A 374 3.54 -19.61 -19.07
N ASN A 375 3.99 -20.58 -19.87
CA ASN A 375 3.19 -21.70 -20.35
C ASN A 375 3.99 -23.02 -20.43
N PRO A 376 3.74 -24.00 -19.54
CA PRO A 376 2.85 -23.90 -18.38
C PRO A 376 3.36 -22.84 -17.38
N LEU A 377 2.46 -22.28 -16.56
CA LEU A 377 2.79 -21.18 -15.64
C LEU A 377 3.67 -21.72 -14.50
N ILE A 378 5.00 -21.55 -14.61
CA ILE A 378 5.96 -22.04 -13.61
C ILE A 378 6.60 -20.87 -12.85
N THR A 379 7.15 -19.89 -13.57
CA THR A 379 7.98 -18.85 -12.95
C THR A 379 7.38 -17.45 -13.03
N ILE A 380 6.48 -17.19 -13.98
CA ILE A 380 5.84 -15.88 -14.12
C ILE A 380 4.45 -15.95 -14.74
N ASN A 381 3.53 -15.15 -14.21
CA ASN A 381 2.29 -14.78 -14.88
C ASN A 381 2.45 -13.38 -15.51
N PRO A 382 2.63 -13.29 -16.83
CA PRO A 382 2.86 -12.01 -17.50
C PRO A 382 1.64 -11.10 -17.49
N LYS A 383 0.42 -11.64 -17.35
CA LYS A 383 -0.81 -10.84 -17.42
C LYS A 383 -0.90 -9.83 -16.28
N ASN A 384 -0.47 -10.22 -15.07
CA ASN A 384 -0.57 -9.44 -13.85
C ASN A 384 0.78 -9.30 -13.09
N GLY A 385 1.90 -9.60 -13.74
CA GLY A 385 3.24 -9.36 -13.22
C GLY A 385 3.55 -10.11 -11.92
N LYS A 386 3.05 -11.33 -11.77
CA LYS A 386 3.33 -12.17 -10.59
C LYS A 386 4.47 -13.14 -10.91
N VAL A 387 5.55 -13.08 -10.14
CA VAL A 387 6.69 -13.99 -10.22
C VAL A 387 6.52 -15.09 -9.18
N TYR A 388 6.69 -16.35 -9.58
CA TYR A 388 6.55 -17.54 -8.75
C TYR A 388 7.91 -18.19 -8.59
N PHE A 389 8.33 -18.42 -7.36
CA PHE A 389 9.52 -19.20 -7.09
C PHE A 389 9.15 -20.69 -7.10
N PRO A 390 9.89 -21.57 -7.78
CA PRO A 390 9.56 -22.99 -7.88
C PRO A 390 9.88 -23.79 -6.60
N VAL A 391 10.06 -23.08 -5.48
CA VAL A 391 10.35 -23.60 -4.13
C VAL A 391 9.43 -22.90 -3.13
N LEU A 392 9.04 -23.60 -2.07
CA LEU A 392 8.03 -23.13 -1.10
C LEU A 392 8.53 -21.96 -0.25
N GLU A 393 9.78 -22.04 0.20
CA GLU A 393 10.38 -21.06 1.10
C GLU A 393 11.78 -20.67 0.59
N PRO A 394 11.87 -19.90 -0.51
CA PRO A 394 13.13 -19.63 -1.19
C PRO A 394 14.21 -19.06 -0.27
N PHE A 395 13.85 -18.12 0.60
CA PHE A 395 14.78 -17.46 1.51
C PHE A 395 14.90 -18.16 2.87
N GLY A 396 14.07 -19.16 3.15
CA GLY A 396 13.98 -19.88 4.42
C GLY A 396 14.54 -21.29 4.30
N SER A 397 13.67 -22.30 4.45
CA SER A 397 14.08 -23.71 4.46
C SER A 397 14.83 -24.15 3.20
N HIS A 398 14.51 -23.65 2.01
CA HIS A 398 15.25 -23.99 0.79
C HIS A 398 16.72 -23.53 0.86
N LEU A 399 16.95 -22.25 1.19
CA LEU A 399 18.30 -21.71 1.31
C LEU A 399 19.08 -22.38 2.46
N ARG A 400 18.41 -22.61 3.60
CA ARG A 400 18.96 -23.34 4.75
C ARG A 400 19.43 -24.75 4.34
N ASN A 401 18.60 -25.49 3.61
CA ASN A 401 18.94 -26.83 3.11
C ASN A 401 20.10 -26.81 2.11
N LYS A 402 20.18 -25.78 1.24
CA LYS A 402 21.28 -25.61 0.28
C LYS A 402 22.62 -25.28 0.94
N LEU A 403 22.62 -24.54 2.04
CA LEU A 403 23.85 -24.14 2.74
C LEU A 403 24.54 -25.31 3.45
N GLN A 404 23.80 -26.34 3.87
CA GLN A 404 24.32 -27.56 4.53
C GLN A 404 25.23 -27.29 5.75
N ASP A 405 25.12 -26.10 6.35
CA ASP A 405 25.87 -25.65 7.53
C ASP A 405 24.93 -24.77 8.38
N ASN A 406 24.73 -25.15 9.64
CA ASN A 406 23.80 -24.45 10.53
C ASN A 406 24.23 -23.02 10.85
N ASN A 407 25.53 -22.74 10.99
CA ASN A 407 26.00 -21.39 11.29
C ASN A 407 25.80 -20.46 10.09
N LEU A 408 26.07 -20.95 8.88
CA LEU A 408 25.82 -20.18 7.66
C LEU A 408 24.31 -20.03 7.40
N ALA A 409 23.54 -21.08 7.62
CA ALA A 409 22.08 -21.03 7.50
C ALA A 409 21.47 -20.03 8.49
N ASP A 410 21.87 -20.08 9.77
CA ASP A 410 21.38 -19.13 10.78
C ASP A 410 21.81 -17.70 10.47
N LYS A 411 22.87 -17.49 9.70
CA LYS A 411 23.27 -16.17 9.23
C LYS A 411 22.39 -15.67 8.08
N TYR A 412 22.19 -16.49 7.05
CA TYR A 412 21.58 -16.07 5.78
C TYR A 412 20.09 -16.40 5.62
N ALA A 413 19.62 -17.52 6.16
CA ALA A 413 18.23 -17.94 6.01
C ALA A 413 17.29 -17.00 6.79
N PHE A 414 16.18 -16.65 6.16
CA PHE A 414 15.14 -15.78 6.68
C PHE A 414 13.90 -16.60 7.07
N ASP A 415 14.07 -17.58 7.96
CA ASP A 415 12.98 -18.50 8.35
C ASP A 415 11.79 -17.78 9.03
N SER A 416 12.06 -16.67 9.72
CA SER A 416 11.02 -15.85 10.36
C SER A 416 10.04 -15.23 9.35
N LEU A 417 10.43 -15.10 8.09
CA LEU A 417 9.54 -14.67 7.00
C LEU A 417 8.38 -15.64 6.79
N TYR A 418 8.62 -16.93 7.02
CA TYR A 418 7.67 -18.00 6.75
C TYR A 418 6.92 -18.47 8.01
N THR A 419 7.52 -18.28 9.20
CA THR A 419 6.99 -18.76 10.49
C THR A 419 6.28 -17.69 11.32
N THR A 420 6.37 -16.42 10.92
CA THR A 420 5.68 -15.30 11.58
C THR A 420 4.91 -14.46 10.57
N ILE A 421 3.99 -13.60 11.05
CA ILE A 421 3.29 -12.66 10.16
C ILE A 421 4.27 -11.69 9.48
N GLN A 422 3.96 -11.26 8.26
CA GLN A 422 4.82 -10.40 7.45
C GLN A 422 5.33 -9.18 8.23
N ALA A 423 4.44 -8.44 8.91
CA ALA A 423 4.83 -7.28 9.72
C ALA A 423 5.87 -7.59 10.80
N ASN A 424 5.76 -8.74 11.46
CA ASN A 424 6.74 -9.17 12.47
C ASN A 424 8.09 -9.51 11.84
N ALA A 425 8.09 -10.20 10.69
CA ALA A 425 9.32 -10.48 9.94
C ALA A 425 10.06 -9.19 9.56
N GLN A 426 9.32 -8.14 9.17
CA GLN A 426 9.86 -6.84 8.79
C GLN A 426 10.50 -6.08 9.96
N VAL A 427 9.76 -5.98 11.08
CA VAL A 427 10.13 -5.13 12.21
C VAL A 427 11.10 -5.83 13.16
N LYS A 428 10.88 -7.12 13.45
CA LYS A 428 11.63 -7.86 14.48
C LYS A 428 12.89 -8.54 13.94
N PHE A 429 13.03 -8.71 12.62
CA PHE A 429 14.17 -9.39 11.99
C PHE A 429 14.83 -8.59 10.82
N PRO A 430 15.15 -7.30 11.01
CA PRO A 430 15.77 -6.48 9.96
C PRO A 430 17.17 -6.96 9.56
N ASP A 431 17.84 -7.72 10.42
CA ASP A 431 19.13 -8.36 10.18
C ASP A 431 19.04 -9.51 9.16
N LYS A 432 17.87 -10.16 9.03
CA LYS A 432 17.59 -11.20 8.02
C LYS A 432 16.98 -10.64 6.74
N ASN A 433 16.26 -9.53 6.84
CA ASN A 433 15.59 -8.88 5.72
C ASN A 433 16.58 -8.15 4.79
N ARG A 434 17.41 -8.92 4.09
CA ARG A 434 18.53 -8.43 3.28
C ARG A 434 18.46 -8.88 1.82
N PHE A 435 17.39 -9.57 1.42
CA PHE A 435 17.20 -10.03 0.05
C PHE A 435 16.30 -9.08 -0.73
N TYR A 436 16.70 -8.81 -1.97
CA TYR A 436 16.02 -7.92 -2.90
C TYR A 436 15.84 -8.64 -4.22
N ILE A 437 14.64 -8.59 -4.78
CA ILE A 437 14.31 -9.06 -6.12
C ILE A 437 14.31 -7.81 -6.99
N LYS A 438 15.24 -7.77 -7.95
CA LYS A 438 15.45 -6.61 -8.81
C LYS A 438 15.36 -7.02 -10.25
N GLY A 439 14.95 -6.10 -11.10
CA GLY A 439 14.88 -6.42 -12.50
C GLY A 439 14.39 -5.28 -13.35
N GLN A 440 14.11 -5.63 -14.59
CA GLN A 440 13.50 -4.74 -15.55
C GLN A 440 12.53 -5.51 -16.44
N TYR A 441 11.51 -4.82 -16.93
CA TYR A 441 10.54 -5.38 -17.84
C TYR A 441 10.09 -4.35 -18.88
N LYS A 442 9.50 -4.85 -19.96
CA LYS A 442 8.73 -4.06 -20.92
C LYS A 442 7.27 -4.45 -20.82
N SER A 443 6.38 -3.46 -20.78
CA SER A 443 4.93 -3.69 -20.90
C SER A 443 4.53 -3.70 -22.36
N SER A 444 3.50 -4.48 -22.69
CA SER A 444 2.99 -4.63 -24.07
C SER A 444 2.27 -3.39 -24.63
N VAL A 445 2.37 -2.22 -23.99
CA VAL A 445 1.75 -0.97 -24.47
C VAL A 445 2.64 -0.39 -25.57
N GLY A 446 2.03 -0.16 -26.75
CA GLY A 446 2.68 0.17 -28.02
C GLY A 446 3.38 1.54 -28.09
N SER A 447 3.49 2.08 -29.30
CA SER A 447 4.24 3.30 -29.71
C SER A 447 3.97 4.61 -28.93
N GLU A 448 3.20 4.55 -27.84
CA GLU A 448 2.80 5.63 -26.96
C GLU A 448 3.65 5.66 -25.69
N ILE A 449 4.36 6.76 -25.50
CA ILE A 449 5.13 7.09 -24.31
C ILE A 449 4.24 7.93 -23.40
N SER A 450 3.88 7.43 -22.22
CA SER A 450 3.20 8.22 -21.20
C SER A 450 4.17 9.23 -20.60
N LEU A 451 3.79 10.51 -20.63
CA LEU A 451 4.56 11.60 -20.05
C LEU A 451 4.31 11.78 -18.55
N ASN A 452 3.35 11.01 -17.98
CA ASN A 452 2.93 11.11 -16.57
C ASN A 452 2.64 12.56 -16.13
N ALA A 453 2.16 13.38 -17.06
CA ALA A 453 1.81 14.78 -16.89
C ALA A 453 0.60 15.08 -17.76
N ILE A 454 -0.47 15.62 -17.20
CA ILE A 454 -1.70 15.97 -17.94
C ILE A 454 -1.73 17.47 -18.24
N ASN A 455 -2.35 17.87 -19.34
CA ASN A 455 -2.47 19.28 -19.78
C ASN A 455 -1.12 20.00 -19.94
N ILE A 456 -0.23 19.43 -20.74
CA ILE A 456 1.11 19.95 -21.02
C ILE A 456 0.99 21.16 -21.97
N PRO A 457 1.73 22.27 -21.76
CA PRO A 457 1.75 23.39 -22.69
C PRO A 457 2.17 22.96 -24.11
N GLN A 458 1.43 23.40 -25.12
CA GLN A 458 1.71 23.05 -26.51
C GLN A 458 3.12 23.52 -26.92
N GLY A 459 3.91 22.63 -27.55
CA GLY A 459 5.28 22.90 -27.97
C GLY A 459 6.35 22.81 -26.88
N SER A 460 5.99 22.48 -25.63
CA SER A 460 6.98 22.27 -24.56
C SER A 460 7.68 20.91 -24.61
N VAL A 461 7.19 20.00 -25.45
CA VAL A 461 7.72 18.64 -25.62
C VAL A 461 8.80 18.63 -26.71
N VAL A 462 10.02 18.25 -26.33
CA VAL A 462 11.16 18.08 -27.23
C VAL A 462 11.55 16.61 -27.22
N VAL A 463 11.44 15.95 -28.38
CA VAL A 463 11.86 14.55 -28.55
C VAL A 463 13.17 14.49 -29.32
N THR A 464 14.09 13.67 -28.84
CA THR A 464 15.39 13.40 -29.48
C THR A 464 15.62 11.90 -29.58
N ALA A 465 16.24 11.43 -30.66
CA ALA A 465 16.68 10.03 -30.82
C ALA A 465 18.15 10.00 -31.26
N GLY A 466 19.01 9.29 -30.54
CA GLY A 466 20.45 9.24 -30.84
C GLY A 466 21.14 10.61 -30.92
N GLY A 467 20.63 11.61 -30.18
CA GLY A 467 21.13 12.99 -30.20
C GLY A 467 20.55 13.89 -31.30
N GLN A 468 19.80 13.36 -32.26
CA GLN A 468 19.08 14.15 -33.26
C GLN A 468 17.70 14.55 -32.72
N ARG A 469 17.35 15.84 -32.83
CA ARG A 469 16.00 16.32 -32.50
C ARG A 469 15.01 15.88 -33.57
N LEU A 470 13.93 15.23 -33.14
CA LEU A 470 12.84 14.77 -33.99
C LEU A 470 11.86 15.91 -34.29
N VAL A 471 11.10 15.80 -35.37
CA VAL A 471 10.12 16.80 -35.80
C VAL A 471 8.70 16.35 -35.44
N GLU A 472 7.97 17.18 -34.69
CA GLU A 472 6.58 16.95 -34.32
C GLU A 472 5.66 16.93 -35.57
N ASN A 473 4.71 16.00 -35.61
CA ASN A 473 3.82 15.65 -36.71
C ASN A 473 4.49 15.00 -37.95
N GLN A 474 5.79 14.77 -37.90
CA GLN A 474 6.52 14.00 -38.91
C GLN A 474 7.08 12.71 -38.31
N ASP A 475 7.87 12.85 -37.23
CA ASP A 475 8.52 11.73 -36.56
C ASP A 475 7.73 11.23 -35.34
N TYR A 476 7.00 12.13 -34.67
CA TYR A 476 6.16 11.84 -33.49
C TYR A 476 4.96 12.79 -33.42
N THR A 477 3.88 12.39 -32.76
CA THR A 477 2.76 13.27 -32.35
C THR A 477 2.69 13.37 -30.83
N VAL A 478 2.07 14.44 -30.32
CA VAL A 478 1.86 14.66 -28.89
C VAL A 478 0.38 14.91 -28.62
N ASP A 479 -0.21 14.11 -27.74
CA ASP A 479 -1.46 14.46 -27.06
C ASP A 479 -1.14 15.25 -25.79
N TYR A 480 -1.27 16.57 -25.90
CA TYR A 480 -1.00 17.51 -24.81
C TYR A 480 -2.02 17.43 -23.66
N ASN A 481 -3.23 16.93 -23.92
CA ASN A 481 -4.28 16.81 -22.89
C ASN A 481 -4.03 15.57 -22.03
N LEU A 482 -3.82 14.42 -22.69
CA LEU A 482 -3.58 13.14 -22.03
C LEU A 482 -2.12 12.94 -21.61
N GLY A 483 -1.20 13.76 -22.11
CA GLY A 483 0.22 13.63 -21.81
C GLY A 483 0.84 12.40 -22.45
N ARG A 484 0.59 12.17 -23.74
CA ARG A 484 1.13 11.01 -24.46
C ARG A 484 1.90 11.44 -25.68
N VAL A 485 3.04 10.82 -25.94
CA VAL A 485 3.82 11.00 -27.18
C VAL A 485 3.73 9.72 -27.98
N THR A 486 3.26 9.81 -29.22
CA THR A 486 3.21 8.67 -30.14
C THR A 486 4.33 8.79 -31.15
N ILE A 487 5.23 7.80 -31.22
CA ILE A 487 6.28 7.79 -32.25
C ILE A 487 5.69 7.26 -33.56
N ILE A 488 5.69 8.08 -34.61
CA ILE A 488 5.10 7.77 -35.93
C ILE A 488 6.14 7.08 -36.82
N ASN A 489 7.41 7.50 -36.72
CA ASN A 489 8.49 7.00 -37.55
C ASN A 489 8.93 5.59 -37.10
N GLN A 490 8.39 4.56 -37.76
CA GLN A 490 8.63 3.14 -37.43
C GLN A 490 10.11 2.73 -37.50
N SER A 491 10.91 3.35 -38.37
CA SER A 491 12.34 3.05 -38.49
C SER A 491 13.14 3.41 -37.23
N LEU A 492 12.69 4.40 -36.45
CA LEU A 492 13.27 4.76 -35.16
C LEU A 492 12.91 3.75 -34.07
N LEU A 493 11.74 3.11 -34.17
CA LEU A 493 11.31 2.07 -33.24
C LEU A 493 12.04 0.74 -33.50
N GLU A 494 12.18 0.36 -34.77
CA GLU A 494 12.85 -0.87 -35.21
C GLU A 494 14.37 -0.85 -35.00
N SER A 495 14.99 0.34 -35.04
CA SER A 495 16.44 0.51 -34.81
C SER A 495 16.87 0.37 -33.35
N GLY A 496 15.93 0.34 -32.39
CA GLY A 496 16.24 0.18 -30.96
C GLY A 496 16.99 1.36 -30.34
N MET A 497 17.06 2.51 -31.03
CA MET A 497 17.73 3.71 -30.55
C MET A 497 16.99 4.30 -29.34
N PRO A 498 17.69 4.80 -28.31
CA PRO A 498 17.05 5.48 -27.19
C PRO A 498 16.43 6.81 -27.65
N ILE A 499 15.15 6.97 -27.34
CA ILE A 499 14.32 8.14 -27.57
C ILE A 499 14.16 8.88 -26.23
N LYS A 500 14.67 10.09 -26.17
CA LYS A 500 14.57 10.97 -25.00
C LYS A 500 13.53 12.05 -25.25
N VAL A 501 12.53 12.11 -24.39
CA VAL A 501 11.47 13.11 -24.36
C VAL A 501 11.70 14.05 -23.18
N SER A 502 11.98 15.32 -23.47
CA SER A 502 12.04 16.39 -22.47
C SER A 502 10.76 17.22 -22.54
N LEU A 503 10.14 17.55 -21.41
CA LEU A 503 8.95 18.39 -21.35
C LEU A 503 9.01 19.38 -20.19
N GLU A 504 8.38 20.54 -20.34
CA GLU A 504 8.13 21.48 -19.25
C GLU A 504 6.66 21.30 -18.81
N SER A 505 6.47 20.78 -17.60
CA SER A 505 5.15 20.57 -16.99
C SER A 505 4.96 21.56 -15.87
N ASN A 506 3.83 22.27 -15.85
CA ASN A 506 3.40 22.97 -14.64
C ASN A 506 2.82 21.91 -13.70
N SER A 507 3.59 21.48 -12.70
CA SER A 507 3.14 20.48 -11.72
C SER A 507 1.89 20.99 -10.99
N LEU A 508 0.84 20.16 -10.98
CA LEU A 508 -0.48 20.48 -10.41
C LEU A 508 -0.45 20.83 -8.91
N PHE A 509 0.63 20.50 -8.20
CA PHE A 509 0.71 20.57 -6.74
C PHE A 509 2.05 21.07 -6.19
N ASN A 510 2.88 21.75 -6.99
CA ASN A 510 4.12 22.30 -6.43
C ASN A 510 3.82 23.61 -5.67
N ILE A 511 3.58 23.48 -4.36
CA ILE A 511 3.28 24.59 -3.43
C ILE A 511 4.56 25.40 -3.11
N GLN A 512 5.74 24.85 -3.40
CA GLN A 512 7.00 25.54 -3.18
C GLN A 512 7.18 26.65 -4.22
N THR A 513 7.56 27.83 -3.75
CA THR A 513 7.80 28.98 -4.63
C THR A 513 9.24 28.98 -5.12
N LYS A 514 9.43 29.03 -6.44
CA LYS A 514 10.76 29.04 -7.08
C LYS A 514 11.03 30.41 -7.66
N THR A 515 12.04 31.12 -7.16
CA THR A 515 12.44 32.44 -7.65
C THR A 515 13.66 32.31 -8.55
N LEU A 516 13.54 32.74 -9.80
CA LEU A 516 14.60 32.78 -10.79
C LEU A 516 15.02 34.23 -11.04
N PHE A 517 16.28 34.52 -10.75
CA PHE A 517 16.98 35.69 -11.26
C PHE A 517 17.94 35.25 -12.36
N GLY A 518 17.95 35.94 -13.49
CA GLY A 518 18.88 35.64 -14.58
C GLY A 518 19.30 36.89 -15.31
N SER A 519 20.56 36.95 -15.75
CA SER A 519 21.04 37.99 -16.64
C SER A 519 21.95 37.38 -17.71
N ARG A 520 21.68 37.76 -18.94
CA ARG A 520 22.36 37.30 -20.14
C ARG A 520 22.98 38.50 -20.84
N PHE A 521 24.26 38.39 -21.15
CA PHE A 521 25.06 39.40 -21.83
C PHE A 521 25.46 38.85 -23.19
N ASP A 522 25.00 39.45 -24.28
CA ASP A 522 25.36 39.09 -25.64
C ASP A 522 26.15 40.23 -26.28
N TYR A 523 27.43 40.00 -26.57
CA TYR A 523 28.33 40.97 -27.19
C TYR A 523 28.66 40.58 -28.63
N THR A 524 28.24 41.42 -29.57
CA THR A 524 28.50 41.20 -31.01
C THR A 524 29.84 41.82 -31.40
N VAL A 525 30.90 41.01 -31.43
CA VAL A 525 32.26 41.45 -31.78
C VAL A 525 32.37 41.79 -33.27
N SER A 526 31.79 40.96 -34.14
CA SER A 526 31.71 41.18 -35.59
C SER A 526 30.44 40.55 -36.16
N LYS A 527 30.22 40.61 -37.47
CA LYS A 527 29.12 39.90 -38.13
C LYS A 527 29.25 38.37 -37.98
N ASP A 528 30.46 37.90 -37.73
CA ASP A 528 30.81 36.48 -37.72
C ASP A 528 31.06 35.96 -36.30
N LEU A 529 31.45 36.82 -35.34
CA LEU A 529 31.79 36.45 -33.97
C LEU A 529 30.86 37.12 -32.96
N ALA A 530 30.16 36.30 -32.18
CA ALA A 530 29.39 36.70 -31.01
C ALA A 530 29.94 35.98 -29.77
N LEU A 531 30.03 36.71 -28.66
CA LEU A 531 30.37 36.18 -27.35
C LEU A 531 29.20 36.42 -26.41
N GLY A 532 28.99 35.56 -25.44
CA GLY A 532 28.08 35.87 -24.37
C GLY A 532 28.43 35.26 -23.03
N GLY A 533 27.80 35.83 -22.01
CA GLY A 533 27.91 35.39 -20.64
C GLY A 533 26.53 35.30 -20.01
N THR A 534 26.33 34.30 -19.16
CA THR A 534 25.05 34.07 -18.47
C THR A 534 25.32 33.90 -16.99
N ILE A 535 24.52 34.57 -16.16
CA ILE A 535 24.42 34.30 -14.72
C ILE A 535 22.96 34.05 -14.39
N MET A 536 22.69 32.97 -13.65
CA MET A 536 21.34 32.67 -13.16
C MET A 536 21.41 32.18 -11.73
N ASN A 537 20.45 32.59 -10.92
CA ASN A 537 20.21 32.08 -9.58
C ASN A 537 18.77 31.58 -9.48
N LEU A 538 18.61 30.31 -9.09
CA LEU A 538 17.32 29.70 -8.82
C LEU A 538 17.26 29.36 -7.32
N THR A 539 16.33 30.00 -6.61
CA THR A 539 16.11 29.80 -5.18
C THR A 539 14.70 29.28 -4.92
N GLU A 540 14.60 28.16 -4.22
CA GLU A 540 13.35 27.57 -3.75
C GLU A 540 13.08 27.97 -2.31
N ARG A 541 11.80 28.17 -1.97
CA ARG A 541 11.35 28.42 -0.60
C ARG A 541 10.41 27.31 -0.15
N PRO A 542 10.76 26.58 0.93
CA PRO A 542 9.90 25.53 1.46
C PRO A 542 8.69 26.12 2.20
N ILE A 543 7.66 25.31 2.39
CA ILE A 543 6.44 25.68 3.13
C ILE A 543 6.74 25.79 4.63
N THR A 544 7.50 24.82 5.14
CA THR A 544 7.93 24.69 6.53
C THR A 544 9.44 24.80 6.62
N GLN A 545 9.96 25.21 7.79
CA GLN A 545 11.40 25.25 8.03
C GLN A 545 11.97 23.85 8.27
N LYS A 546 11.16 22.94 8.82
CA LYS A 546 11.47 21.51 8.91
C LYS A 546 11.20 20.86 7.56
N VAL A 547 12.25 20.34 6.94
CA VAL A 547 12.20 19.60 5.69
C VAL A 547 12.88 18.25 5.86
N ASN A 548 12.29 17.21 5.28
CA ASN A 548 12.87 15.87 5.29
C ASN A 548 13.91 15.70 4.18
N ILE A 549 14.79 14.71 4.34
CA ILE A 549 15.81 14.39 3.37
C ILE A 549 15.22 14.07 1.98
N GLY A 550 15.79 14.68 0.94
CA GLY A 550 15.31 14.61 -0.45
C GLY A 550 14.29 15.69 -0.83
N ASN A 551 13.75 16.44 0.14
CA ASN A 551 12.84 17.56 -0.09
C ASN A 551 13.47 18.93 0.22
N GLU A 552 14.81 18.99 0.29
CA GLU A 552 15.53 20.23 0.59
C GLU A 552 15.34 21.27 -0.52
N ALA A 553 15.03 22.50 -0.11
CA ALA A 553 14.90 23.61 -1.04
C ALA A 553 16.28 24.12 -1.48
N MET A 554 16.54 24.12 -2.79
CA MET A 554 17.83 24.53 -3.36
C MET A 554 17.97 26.04 -3.54
N ALA A 555 19.22 26.53 -3.57
CA ALA A 555 19.58 27.89 -3.92
C ALA A 555 20.84 27.89 -4.80
N ASN A 556 20.65 27.55 -6.07
CA ASN A 556 21.74 27.27 -7.01
C ASN A 556 22.06 28.49 -7.87
N THR A 557 23.34 28.77 -8.09
CA THR A 557 23.81 29.82 -9.00
C THR A 557 24.64 29.22 -10.12
N ILE A 558 24.28 29.49 -11.37
CA ILE A 558 25.04 29.06 -12.55
C ILE A 558 25.65 30.28 -13.21
N VAL A 559 26.94 30.19 -13.55
CA VAL A 559 27.64 31.19 -14.37
C VAL A 559 28.21 30.48 -15.59
N GLY A 560 28.05 31.04 -16.78
CA GLY A 560 28.62 30.48 -18.00
C GLY A 560 29.07 31.51 -18.99
N LEU A 561 29.93 31.08 -19.90
CA LEU A 561 30.44 31.83 -21.03
C LEU A 561 30.27 30.99 -22.29
N ASP A 562 29.91 31.64 -23.39
CA ASP A 562 29.77 31.00 -24.69
C ASP A 562 30.26 31.90 -25.81
N GLY A 563 30.61 31.27 -26.93
CA GLY A 563 31.07 31.94 -28.14
C GLY A 563 30.56 31.22 -29.36
N ARG A 564 30.12 32.01 -30.35
CA ARG A 564 29.69 31.53 -31.65
C ARG A 564 30.48 32.26 -32.73
N TYR A 565 31.17 31.48 -33.56
CA TYR A 565 31.84 31.95 -34.76
C TYR A 565 31.19 31.32 -36.00
N LYS A 566 30.56 32.12 -36.86
CA LYS A 566 29.94 31.68 -38.11
C LYS A 566 30.56 32.41 -39.29
N THR A 567 31.09 31.68 -40.26
CA THR A 567 31.65 32.26 -41.49
C THR A 567 31.25 31.43 -42.72
N GLU A 568 31.22 32.07 -43.88
CA GLU A 568 30.96 31.40 -45.15
C GLU A 568 32.26 30.89 -45.77
N SER A 569 32.31 29.59 -46.09
CA SER A 569 33.48 28.96 -46.68
C SER A 569 33.26 28.65 -48.16
N GLN A 570 33.78 29.53 -49.02
CA GLN A 570 33.84 29.26 -50.45
C GLN A 570 34.75 28.08 -50.79
N LEU A 571 35.74 27.78 -49.93
CA LEU A 571 36.65 26.65 -50.15
C LEU A 571 35.89 25.33 -50.09
N ILE A 572 35.07 25.13 -49.05
CA ILE A 572 34.25 23.92 -48.89
C ILE A 572 33.24 23.80 -50.03
N THR A 573 32.58 24.92 -50.38
CA THR A 573 31.65 24.98 -51.51
C THR A 573 32.31 24.51 -52.80
N LYS A 574 33.50 25.05 -53.12
CA LYS A 574 34.24 24.70 -54.35
C LYS A 574 34.79 23.27 -54.35
N ILE A 575 35.06 22.67 -53.18
CA ILE A 575 35.47 21.26 -53.10
C ILE A 575 34.28 20.36 -53.39
N LEU A 576 33.10 20.69 -52.85
CA LEU A 576 31.86 19.94 -53.09
C LEU A 576 31.42 20.03 -54.56
N ASP A 577 31.56 21.20 -55.19
CA ASP A 577 31.30 21.38 -56.63
C ASP A 577 32.20 20.56 -57.57
N LYS A 578 33.35 20.06 -57.08
CA LYS A 578 34.26 19.22 -57.87
C LYS A 578 33.88 17.73 -57.87
N PHE A 579 32.93 17.31 -57.03
CA PHE A 579 32.46 15.93 -57.04
C PHE A 579 31.54 15.69 -58.26
N PRO A 580 31.85 14.69 -59.13
CA PRO A 580 30.98 14.38 -60.27
C PRO A 580 29.57 14.03 -59.78
N LEU A 581 28.54 14.58 -60.45
CA LEU A 581 27.09 14.44 -60.15
C LEU A 581 26.49 15.44 -59.15
N LEU A 582 27.27 16.33 -58.52
CA LEU A 582 26.76 17.39 -57.63
C LEU A 582 27.06 18.78 -58.20
N ASN A 583 26.10 19.71 -58.09
CA ASN A 583 26.23 21.09 -58.57
C ASN A 583 25.64 22.02 -57.49
N THR A 584 26.47 22.56 -56.61
CA THR A 584 26.04 23.29 -55.41
C THR A 584 26.01 24.81 -55.65
N LYS A 585 24.81 25.38 -55.77
CA LYS A 585 24.61 26.84 -55.93
C LYS A 585 24.60 27.61 -54.61
N GLU A 586 24.39 26.91 -53.49
CA GLU A 586 24.29 27.47 -52.15
C GLU A 586 25.67 27.52 -51.47
N THR A 587 25.98 28.62 -50.77
CA THR A 587 27.27 28.78 -50.07
C THR A 587 27.35 27.88 -48.84
N SER A 588 28.47 27.19 -48.67
CA SER A 588 28.77 26.41 -47.45
C SER A 588 29.09 27.36 -46.29
N SER A 589 28.56 27.08 -45.10
CA SER A 589 28.86 27.83 -43.88
C SER A 589 29.55 26.96 -42.82
N LEU A 590 30.58 27.48 -42.17
CA LEU A 590 31.22 26.88 -41.00
C LEU A 590 30.72 27.60 -39.75
N THR A 591 30.19 26.85 -38.79
CA THR A 591 29.79 27.38 -37.47
C THR A 591 30.55 26.63 -36.38
N LEU A 592 31.25 27.38 -35.53
CA LEU A 592 31.92 26.88 -34.32
C LEU A 592 31.21 27.47 -33.10
N ASN A 593 30.74 26.60 -32.22
CA ASN A 593 30.13 26.97 -30.95
C ASN A 593 31.00 26.41 -29.82
N GLY A 594 31.26 27.21 -28.80
CA GLY A 594 31.94 26.78 -27.57
C GLY A 594 31.21 27.33 -26.37
N GLU A 595 31.07 26.50 -25.32
CA GLU A 595 30.35 26.85 -24.09
C GLU A 595 31.08 26.29 -22.88
N VAL A 596 31.09 27.04 -21.77
CA VAL A 596 31.54 26.59 -20.46
C VAL A 596 30.56 27.10 -19.41
N ALA A 597 30.22 26.26 -18.43
CA ALA A 597 29.34 26.62 -17.33
C ALA A 597 29.89 26.08 -16.01
N TYR A 598 29.67 26.84 -14.95
CA TYR A 598 30.03 26.49 -13.58
C TYR A 598 28.81 26.65 -12.68
N LEU A 599 28.46 25.58 -11.96
CA LEU A 599 27.37 25.54 -11.00
C LEU A 599 27.93 25.71 -9.59
N ILE A 600 27.43 26.72 -8.89
CA ILE A 600 27.65 26.94 -7.46
C ILE A 600 26.38 26.43 -6.76
N PRO A 601 26.42 25.21 -6.18
CA PRO A 601 25.28 24.69 -5.44
C PRO A 601 25.13 25.43 -4.11
N GLY A 602 23.88 25.56 -3.66
CA GLY A 602 23.56 26.16 -2.37
C GLY A 602 22.16 25.73 -1.90
N HIS A 603 21.80 26.13 -0.69
CA HIS A 603 20.52 25.80 -0.08
C HIS A 603 19.77 27.05 0.38
N SER A 604 18.46 26.94 0.54
CA SER A 604 17.61 28.04 1.00
C SER A 604 17.90 28.41 2.45
N ARG A 605 18.10 29.70 2.77
CA ARG A 605 18.28 30.15 4.17
C ARG A 605 17.07 29.90 5.07
N ALA A 606 15.91 29.57 4.49
CA ALA A 606 14.71 29.24 5.23
C ALA A 606 14.83 27.93 6.04
N ILE A 607 15.78 27.06 5.69
CA ILE A 607 16.05 25.80 6.41
C ILE A 607 17.25 25.90 7.37
N ASP A 608 17.78 27.12 7.60
CA ASP A 608 18.85 27.38 8.56
C ASP A 608 18.27 27.56 9.98
N ILE A 609 18.00 26.44 10.67
CA ILE A 609 17.40 26.48 12.02
C ILE A 609 18.39 27.06 13.04
N ASP A 610 19.64 26.61 12.99
CA ASP A 610 20.73 27.06 13.89
C ASP A 610 21.63 28.15 13.27
N LYS A 611 21.16 28.81 12.21
CA LYS A 611 21.80 29.96 11.52
C LYS A 611 23.24 29.72 11.02
N LYS A 612 23.70 28.47 10.96
CA LYS A 612 25.06 28.13 10.54
C LYS A 612 25.10 27.24 9.30
N GLU A 613 24.14 26.33 9.14
CA GLU A 613 24.12 25.33 8.06
C GLU A 613 22.68 24.96 7.70
N GLY A 614 22.48 24.44 6.48
CA GLY A 614 21.18 23.92 6.04
C GLY A 614 20.86 22.64 6.77
N THR A 615 19.73 22.62 7.49
CA THR A 615 19.28 21.45 8.26
C THR A 615 18.26 20.65 7.47
N SER A 616 18.43 19.32 7.43
CA SER A 616 17.48 18.38 6.85
C SER A 616 17.21 17.27 7.87
N TYR A 617 15.95 16.87 8.01
CA TYR A 617 15.53 15.86 8.97
C TYR A 617 15.55 14.48 8.30
N ILE A 618 16.21 13.54 8.96
CA ILE A 618 16.08 12.12 8.61
C ILE A 618 14.70 11.62 9.06
N ASP A 619 14.28 12.05 10.25
CA ASP A 619 12.95 11.86 10.83
C ASP A 619 12.67 13.01 11.81
N ASP A 620 11.48 13.58 11.79
CA ASP A 620 11.02 14.62 12.71
C ASP A 620 10.06 14.09 13.79
N PHE A 621 9.71 12.80 13.71
CA PHE A 621 8.71 12.10 14.53
C PHE A 621 7.31 12.72 14.53
N GLU A 622 7.00 13.72 13.69
CA GLU A 622 5.68 14.36 13.66
C GLU A 622 4.61 13.39 13.14
N GLY A 623 4.97 12.52 12.19
CA GLY A 623 4.11 11.47 11.64
C GLY A 623 4.15 10.14 12.41
N SER A 624 4.87 10.06 13.53
CA SER A 624 5.08 8.80 14.25
C SER A 624 3.84 8.31 15.02
N GLN A 625 2.85 9.18 15.22
CA GLN A 625 1.62 8.87 15.95
C GLN A 625 0.41 8.90 15.02
N SER A 626 -0.27 7.76 14.93
CA SER A 626 -1.59 7.64 14.33
C SER A 626 -2.60 7.33 15.44
N THR A 627 -3.78 7.95 15.38
CA THR A 627 -4.82 7.78 16.41
C THR A 627 -6.05 7.11 15.82
N ILE A 628 -6.58 6.11 16.52
CA ILE A 628 -7.87 5.49 16.21
C ILE A 628 -8.91 6.08 17.17
N ASN A 629 -9.84 6.87 16.65
CA ASN A 629 -10.84 7.54 17.49
C ASN A 629 -11.90 6.54 17.99
N LEU A 630 -11.98 6.37 19.31
CA LEU A 630 -12.95 5.50 19.96
C LEU A 630 -14.16 6.22 20.57
N LYS A 631 -14.22 7.56 20.50
CA LYS A 631 -15.25 8.38 21.19
C LYS A 631 -16.64 8.36 20.53
N THR A 632 -16.77 7.83 19.32
CA THR A 632 -18.04 7.85 18.59
C THR A 632 -19.08 6.94 19.26
N TRP A 633 -20.00 7.53 20.02
CA TRP A 633 -20.95 6.81 20.89
C TRP A 633 -21.84 5.81 20.14
N ASN A 634 -22.29 6.14 18.93
CA ASN A 634 -23.20 5.30 18.14
C ASN A 634 -22.54 4.02 17.58
N SER A 635 -21.20 3.99 17.53
CA SER A 635 -20.41 2.81 17.19
C SER A 635 -20.35 1.77 18.31
N TRP A 636 -20.65 2.17 19.55
CA TRP A 636 -20.72 1.26 20.69
C TRP A 636 -22.08 0.57 20.77
N LYS A 637 -22.06 -0.66 21.25
CA LYS A 637 -23.22 -1.54 21.47
C LYS A 637 -23.13 -2.13 22.87
N LEU A 638 -24.22 -2.71 23.35
CA LEU A 638 -24.22 -3.47 24.60
C LEU A 638 -23.20 -4.61 24.51
N ALA A 639 -22.39 -4.81 25.55
CA ALA A 639 -21.40 -5.86 25.58
C ALA A 639 -22.01 -7.25 25.87
N SER A 640 -21.43 -8.27 25.24
CA SER A 640 -21.52 -9.65 25.71
C SER A 640 -20.75 -9.81 27.03
N ILE A 641 -20.97 -10.93 27.71
CA ILE A 641 -20.26 -11.24 28.95
C ILE A 641 -18.82 -11.64 28.61
N PRO A 642 -17.79 -10.95 29.15
CA PRO A 642 -16.40 -11.31 28.91
C PRO A 642 -16.11 -12.76 29.32
N GLN A 643 -15.53 -13.54 28.41
CA GLN A 643 -15.21 -14.94 28.63
C GLN A 643 -13.79 -15.10 29.22
N GLY A 644 -13.54 -16.22 29.88
CA GLY A 644 -12.21 -16.56 30.43
C GLY A 644 -11.82 -15.83 31.72
N GLN A 645 -12.77 -15.13 32.35
CA GLN A 645 -12.59 -14.39 33.60
C GLN A 645 -13.63 -14.85 34.64
N ASN A 646 -13.66 -16.15 34.94
CA ASN A 646 -14.69 -16.78 35.77
C ASN A 646 -14.83 -16.17 37.18
N ASP A 647 -13.75 -15.61 37.72
CA ASP A 647 -13.77 -14.96 39.04
C ASP A 647 -14.57 -13.63 39.03
N LEU A 648 -14.66 -12.98 37.86
CA LEU A 648 -15.37 -11.70 37.68
C LEU A 648 -16.74 -11.91 37.03
N PHE A 649 -16.84 -12.88 36.11
CA PHE A 649 -18.04 -13.17 35.32
C PHE A 649 -18.34 -14.67 35.37
N PRO A 650 -18.79 -15.22 36.52
CA PRO A 650 -19.12 -16.64 36.64
C PRO A 650 -20.23 -17.08 35.68
N GLU A 651 -21.16 -16.17 35.36
CA GLU A 651 -22.23 -16.39 34.39
C GLU A 651 -21.73 -16.55 32.95
N ALA A 652 -20.48 -16.19 32.67
CA ALA A 652 -19.89 -16.30 31.34
C ALA A 652 -19.99 -17.71 30.80
N GLN A 653 -19.91 -18.75 31.66
CA GLN A 653 -19.94 -20.17 31.26
C GLN A 653 -21.33 -20.69 30.88
N LEU A 654 -22.40 -19.96 31.21
CA LEU A 654 -23.75 -20.38 30.90
C LEU A 654 -24.01 -20.29 29.39
N PHE A 655 -24.68 -21.30 28.86
CA PHE A 655 -25.10 -21.37 27.46
C PHE A 655 -26.61 -21.60 27.42
N ASP A 656 -27.31 -20.85 26.58
CA ASP A 656 -28.77 -20.93 26.42
C ASP A 656 -29.51 -20.82 27.77
N SER A 657 -29.15 -19.81 28.57
CA SER A 657 -29.68 -19.61 29.93
C SER A 657 -29.94 -18.14 30.23
N ILE A 658 -31.15 -17.85 30.74
CA ILE A 658 -31.53 -16.50 31.19
C ILE A 658 -30.67 -15.98 32.35
N ALA A 659 -30.05 -16.88 33.13
CA ALA A 659 -29.20 -16.53 34.25
C ALA A 659 -27.91 -15.82 33.82
N ALA A 660 -27.55 -15.90 32.53
CA ALA A 660 -26.43 -15.17 31.94
C ALA A 660 -26.58 -13.64 32.10
N GLY A 661 -27.80 -13.12 32.20
CA GLY A 661 -28.07 -11.67 32.33
C GLY A 661 -28.15 -11.13 33.77
N PHE A 662 -28.11 -11.98 34.80
CA PHE A 662 -28.54 -11.58 36.15
C PHE A 662 -27.65 -10.51 36.80
N ASN A 663 -26.33 -10.54 36.59
CA ASN A 663 -25.41 -9.54 37.16
C ASN A 663 -25.30 -8.24 36.36
N ARG A 664 -26.04 -8.11 35.24
CA ARG A 664 -25.97 -6.93 34.38
C ARG A 664 -26.76 -5.76 34.97
N ALA A 665 -26.05 -4.73 35.41
CA ALA A 665 -26.61 -3.45 35.84
C ALA A 665 -26.78 -2.47 34.66
N LYS A 666 -27.51 -1.38 34.90
CA LYS A 666 -27.81 -0.37 33.89
C LYS A 666 -26.58 0.50 33.60
N LEU A 667 -26.19 0.53 32.33
CA LEU A 667 -25.17 1.42 31.80
C LEU A 667 -25.77 2.22 30.64
N ALA A 668 -25.62 3.54 30.67
CA ALA A 668 -25.96 4.43 29.58
C ALA A 668 -24.68 5.08 29.04
N TRP A 669 -24.54 5.16 27.72
CA TRP A 669 -23.43 5.83 27.06
C TRP A 669 -23.96 6.81 26.02
N TYR A 670 -23.45 8.04 26.03
CA TYR A 670 -23.96 9.11 25.18
C TYR A 670 -22.92 10.23 25.01
N VAL A 671 -23.30 11.22 24.21
CA VAL A 671 -22.62 12.52 24.15
C VAL A 671 -23.70 13.56 24.39
N ILE A 672 -23.51 14.45 25.36
CA ILE A 672 -24.47 15.55 25.58
C ILE A 672 -24.41 16.53 24.40
N ASP A 673 -25.57 16.83 23.83
CA ASP A 673 -25.67 17.75 22.68
C ASP A 673 -25.30 19.19 23.09
N PRO A 674 -24.50 19.92 22.31
CA PRO A 674 -24.16 21.31 22.61
C PRO A 674 -25.36 22.24 22.84
N LEU A 675 -26.57 21.90 22.38
CA LEU A 675 -27.78 22.66 22.67
C LEU A 675 -28.03 22.83 24.18
N PHE A 676 -27.62 21.86 25.01
CA PHE A 676 -27.84 21.89 26.45
C PHE A 676 -26.92 22.92 27.16
N PHE A 677 -25.85 23.37 26.50
CA PHE A 677 -24.85 24.33 27.03
C PHE A 677 -25.07 25.76 26.57
N ARG A 678 -26.19 26.03 25.90
CA ARG A 678 -26.54 27.35 25.36
C ARG A 678 -27.81 27.81 26.04
N ASN A 679 -27.99 29.12 26.20
CA ASN A 679 -29.25 29.69 26.68
C ASN A 679 -30.01 30.32 25.51
N ASN A 680 -30.50 29.48 24.59
CA ASN A 680 -31.26 29.92 23.42
C ASN A 680 -32.67 29.30 23.41
N ASN A 681 -33.41 29.49 22.31
CA ASN A 681 -34.80 29.02 22.22
C ASN A 681 -34.95 27.50 22.00
N LEU A 682 -33.85 26.79 21.70
CA LEU A 682 -33.81 25.34 21.51
C LEU A 682 -33.48 24.59 22.80
N THR A 683 -32.91 25.28 23.79
CA THR A 683 -32.59 24.72 25.10
C THR A 683 -33.88 24.48 25.90
N PRO A 684 -34.08 23.28 26.49
CA PRO A 684 -35.24 23.00 27.32
C PRO A 684 -35.39 24.01 28.47
N ALA A 685 -36.63 24.43 28.75
CA ALA A 685 -36.91 25.52 29.68
C ALA A 685 -36.44 25.26 31.13
N HIS A 686 -36.31 24.00 31.54
CA HIS A 686 -35.83 23.61 32.88
C HIS A 686 -34.30 23.55 32.99
N ILE A 687 -33.59 23.66 31.86
CA ILE A 687 -32.11 23.63 31.75
C ILE A 687 -31.58 25.03 31.45
N LYS A 688 -32.36 25.76 30.65
CA LYS A 688 -32.06 27.11 30.25
C LYS A 688 -31.90 28.00 31.48
N ASP A 689 -30.78 28.72 31.56
CA ASP A 689 -30.47 29.64 32.65
C ASP A 689 -30.41 28.97 34.04
N ASP A 690 -30.10 27.66 34.09
CA ASP A 690 -29.80 26.92 35.33
C ASP A 690 -28.27 26.76 35.49
N PRO A 691 -27.60 27.63 36.28
CA PRO A 691 -26.16 27.59 36.44
C PRO A 691 -25.69 26.34 37.18
N ASP A 692 -26.48 25.80 38.10
CA ASP A 692 -26.10 24.65 38.90
C ASP A 692 -26.00 23.42 37.98
N MET A 693 -26.97 23.23 37.09
CA MET A 693 -26.96 22.12 36.14
C MET A 693 -25.96 22.31 34.99
N GLN A 694 -25.77 23.53 34.48
CA GLN A 694 -24.85 23.82 33.37
C GLN A 694 -23.37 23.88 33.78
N SER A 695 -23.08 24.12 35.06
CA SER A 695 -21.70 24.14 35.58
C SER A 695 -21.27 22.80 36.19
N ASN A 696 -22.21 21.90 36.47
CA ASN A 696 -21.96 20.56 36.99
C ASN A 696 -20.93 19.80 36.14
N HIS A 697 -19.91 19.22 36.77
CA HIS A 697 -18.80 18.57 36.06
C HIS A 697 -19.20 17.35 35.21
N PHE A 698 -20.33 16.69 35.50
CA PHE A 698 -20.87 15.59 34.71
C PHE A 698 -21.78 16.02 33.57
N MET A 699 -22.15 17.30 33.52
CA MET A 699 -23.08 17.82 32.51
C MET A 699 -22.52 18.99 31.72
N ARG A 700 -21.46 19.67 32.17
CA ARG A 700 -20.97 20.90 31.53
C ARG A 700 -20.29 20.67 30.19
N GLU A 701 -20.15 21.75 29.42
CA GLU A 701 -19.31 21.78 28.24
C GLU A 701 -17.82 21.71 28.61
N VAL A 702 -17.05 20.89 27.88
CA VAL A 702 -15.59 20.80 28.01
C VAL A 702 -14.93 21.45 26.79
N LEU A 703 -14.08 22.46 27.02
CA LEU A 703 -13.41 23.20 25.95
C LEU A 703 -12.02 22.65 25.60
N TYR A 704 -11.59 22.83 24.35
CA TYR A 704 -10.25 22.48 23.90
C TYR A 704 -9.15 23.17 24.70
N SER A 705 -9.38 24.41 25.12
CA SER A 705 -8.42 25.19 25.90
C SER A 705 -8.22 24.66 27.32
N GLU A 706 -9.19 23.92 27.88
CA GLU A 706 -9.06 23.32 29.21
C GLU A 706 -8.14 22.10 29.18
N VAL A 707 -8.32 21.22 28.19
CA VAL A 707 -7.57 19.96 28.08
C VAL A 707 -6.24 20.15 27.33
N PHE A 708 -6.22 21.03 26.32
CA PHE A 708 -5.08 21.25 25.43
C PHE A 708 -4.78 22.75 25.27
N PRO A 709 -4.31 23.43 26.33
CA PRO A 709 -4.14 24.89 26.33
C PRO A 709 -3.14 25.41 25.28
N ASN A 710 -2.17 24.59 24.88
CA ASN A 710 -1.14 24.95 23.90
C ASN A 710 -1.56 24.67 22.44
N LYS A 711 -2.76 24.11 22.21
CA LYS A 711 -3.24 23.79 20.87
C LYS A 711 -3.99 24.98 20.29
N SER A 712 -3.50 25.52 19.17
CA SER A 712 -4.23 26.53 18.41
C SER A 712 -5.30 25.87 17.53
N ILE A 713 -6.56 26.28 17.67
CA ILE A 713 -7.66 25.84 16.82
C ILE A 713 -7.86 26.82 15.67
N ALA A 714 -8.12 26.30 14.46
CA ALA A 714 -8.43 27.14 13.31
C ALA A 714 -9.76 27.86 13.49
N ALA A 715 -9.84 29.11 13.02
CA ALA A 715 -11.08 29.89 13.06
C ALA A 715 -12.23 29.14 12.36
N GLY A 716 -13.39 29.08 13.00
CA GLY A 716 -14.57 28.33 12.52
C GLY A 716 -14.65 26.88 12.99
N THR A 717 -13.62 26.36 13.68
CA THR A 717 -13.70 25.06 14.36
C THR A 717 -14.46 25.21 15.69
N PRO A 718 -15.42 24.33 16.02
CA PRO A 718 -16.04 24.32 17.34
C PRO A 718 -14.98 24.20 18.45
N ALA A 719 -15.09 25.06 19.47
CA ALA A 719 -14.12 25.11 20.56
C ALA A 719 -14.34 24.01 21.62
N ASN A 720 -15.44 23.26 21.54
CA ASN A 720 -15.80 22.22 22.48
C ASN A 720 -15.27 20.84 22.07
N ILE A 721 -14.97 20.01 23.07
CA ILE A 721 -14.60 18.61 22.90
C ILE A 721 -15.86 17.76 23.11
N PRO A 722 -16.29 16.94 22.14
CA PRO A 722 -17.31 15.93 22.40
C PRO A 722 -16.74 14.86 23.34
N VAL A 723 -17.42 14.66 24.47
CA VAL A 723 -17.10 13.71 25.54
C VAL A 723 -18.02 12.49 25.40
N LEU A 724 -17.45 11.29 25.50
CA LEU A 724 -18.23 10.05 25.59
C LEU A 724 -18.53 9.82 27.06
N ASP A 725 -19.75 10.15 27.47
CA ASP A 725 -20.22 10.01 28.84
C ASP A 725 -20.65 8.57 29.10
N LEU A 726 -20.25 8.02 30.25
CA LEU A 726 -20.62 6.68 30.72
C LEU A 726 -21.30 6.81 32.08
N ALA A 727 -22.61 6.67 32.11
CA ALA A 727 -23.42 6.71 33.33
C ALA A 727 -23.76 5.28 33.77
N PHE A 728 -23.15 4.81 34.86
CA PHE A 728 -23.31 3.47 35.40
C PHE A 728 -24.15 3.49 36.69
N TYR A 729 -25.24 2.73 36.71
CA TYR A 729 -26.20 2.65 37.81
C TYR A 729 -26.21 1.22 38.37
N PRO A 730 -25.31 0.89 39.33
CA PRO A 730 -25.13 -0.50 39.80
C PRO A 730 -26.32 -1.05 40.58
N ASN A 731 -27.19 -0.19 41.10
CA ASN A 731 -28.43 -0.56 41.81
C ASN A 731 -29.61 -0.80 40.86
N GLU A 732 -29.50 -0.45 39.58
CA GLU A 732 -30.59 -0.56 38.61
C GLU A 732 -30.35 -1.72 37.64
N ARG A 733 -31.43 -2.46 37.32
CA ARG A 733 -31.37 -3.55 36.35
C ARG A 733 -31.01 -3.04 34.96
N GLY A 734 -30.03 -3.68 34.34
CA GLY A 734 -29.67 -3.43 32.95
C GLY A 734 -30.57 -4.18 31.94
N PRO A 735 -30.35 -3.97 30.63
CA PRO A 735 -31.06 -4.69 29.58
C PRO A 735 -30.91 -6.21 29.70
N TYR A 736 -31.99 -6.96 29.49
CA TYR A 736 -32.04 -8.42 29.56
C TYR A 736 -31.64 -9.03 30.91
N ASN A 737 -31.78 -8.25 31.99
CA ASN A 737 -31.61 -8.74 33.35
C ASN A 737 -32.97 -9.22 33.92
N TYR A 738 -33.12 -10.53 34.05
CA TYR A 738 -34.30 -11.20 34.61
C TYR A 738 -34.08 -11.71 36.05
N ASP A 739 -33.10 -11.18 36.77
CA ASP A 739 -32.80 -11.57 38.16
C ASP A 739 -34.03 -11.38 39.05
N THR A 740 -34.21 -12.21 40.06
CA THR A 740 -35.33 -12.09 41.01
C THR A 740 -34.89 -12.49 42.41
N GLU A 741 -34.56 -13.76 42.57
CA GLU A 741 -34.16 -14.36 43.84
C GLU A 741 -32.66 -14.66 43.82
N PRO A 742 -31.99 -14.70 44.98
CA PRO A 742 -30.59 -15.09 45.05
C PRO A 742 -30.33 -16.46 44.41
N THR A 743 -29.29 -16.55 43.59
CA THR A 743 -28.81 -17.78 42.94
C THR A 743 -27.32 -17.97 43.19
N ASN A 744 -26.73 -19.07 42.70
CA ASN A 744 -25.28 -19.28 42.75
C ASN A 744 -24.46 -18.25 41.97
N ILE A 745 -25.12 -17.45 41.13
CA ILE A 745 -24.48 -16.47 40.24
C ILE A 745 -24.74 -15.04 40.72
N SER A 746 -25.88 -14.81 41.39
CA SER A 746 -26.38 -13.46 41.64
C SER A 746 -27.04 -13.31 42.99
N ALA A 747 -26.93 -12.14 43.61
CA ALA A 747 -27.51 -11.84 44.91
C ALA A 747 -29.01 -11.52 44.86
N GLY A 748 -29.65 -11.52 43.69
CA GLY A 748 -31.09 -11.21 43.56
C GLY A 748 -31.40 -9.72 43.62
N ILE A 749 -32.65 -9.38 43.92
CA ILE A 749 -33.09 -8.01 44.17
C ILE A 749 -33.59 -7.79 45.60
N ASN A 750 -33.52 -6.53 46.04
CA ASN A 750 -34.13 -6.06 47.27
C ASN A 750 -35.66 -5.87 47.08
N GLU A 751 -36.41 -5.77 48.18
CA GLU A 751 -37.86 -5.58 48.16
C GLU A 751 -38.32 -4.31 47.43
N ASP A 752 -37.46 -3.28 47.36
CA ASP A 752 -37.71 -2.03 46.65
C ASP A 752 -37.46 -2.11 45.14
N GLY A 753 -37.02 -3.28 44.64
CA GLY A 753 -36.72 -3.54 43.23
C GLY A 753 -35.28 -3.21 42.81
N THR A 754 -34.43 -2.70 43.71
CA THR A 754 -33.00 -2.46 43.44
C THR A 754 -32.20 -3.75 43.42
N LEU A 755 -31.09 -3.78 42.67
CA LEU A 755 -30.17 -4.92 42.65
C LEU A 755 -29.48 -5.08 44.02
N ALA A 756 -29.54 -6.28 44.59
CA ALA A 756 -28.79 -6.60 45.81
C ALA A 756 -27.30 -6.77 45.49
N ALA A 757 -26.43 -6.38 46.44
CA ALA A 757 -24.97 -6.40 46.30
C ALA A 757 -24.47 -5.68 45.02
N PRO A 758 -24.71 -4.37 44.86
CA PRO A 758 -24.36 -3.60 43.66
C PRO A 758 -22.88 -3.68 43.25
N GLU A 759 -21.98 -3.90 44.21
CA GLU A 759 -20.55 -4.10 44.00
C GLU A 759 -20.21 -5.36 43.20
N THR A 760 -21.14 -6.31 43.10
CA THR A 760 -21.01 -7.54 42.29
C THR A 760 -21.56 -7.38 40.87
N ARG A 761 -22.16 -6.23 40.56
CA ARG A 761 -22.84 -5.99 39.28
C ARG A 761 -21.92 -5.31 38.29
N TRP A 762 -22.15 -5.57 37.01
CA TRP A 762 -21.35 -5.00 35.93
C TRP A 762 -22.22 -4.40 34.82
N GLY A 763 -21.66 -3.47 34.08
CA GLY A 763 -22.25 -2.92 32.86
C GLY A 763 -21.14 -2.74 31.82
N GLY A 764 -21.41 -3.10 30.57
CA GLY A 764 -20.39 -3.10 29.53
C GLY A 764 -20.90 -2.61 28.18
N ILE A 765 -20.00 -1.98 27.44
CA ILE A 765 -20.17 -1.65 26.03
C ILE A 765 -19.04 -2.27 25.22
N MET A 766 -19.35 -2.67 23.99
CA MET A 766 -18.37 -3.21 23.04
C MET A 766 -18.51 -2.52 21.69
N ARG A 767 -17.44 -2.53 20.91
CA ARG A 767 -17.45 -2.05 19.53
C ARG A 767 -16.45 -2.82 18.70
N GLN A 768 -16.72 -2.91 17.41
CA GLN A 768 -15.73 -3.36 16.44
C GLN A 768 -14.62 -2.31 16.28
N ILE A 769 -13.39 -2.77 16.19
CA ILE A 769 -12.24 -1.97 15.77
C ILE A 769 -11.99 -2.27 14.29
N GLN A 770 -12.00 -1.24 13.45
CA GLN A 770 -11.84 -1.41 12.00
C GLN A 770 -10.46 -1.95 11.63
N THR A 771 -9.44 -1.53 12.39
CA THR A 771 -8.08 -2.03 12.25
C THR A 771 -7.90 -3.29 13.09
N SER A 772 -7.99 -4.47 12.48
CA SER A 772 -7.82 -5.75 13.18
C SER A 772 -6.36 -6.09 13.51
N ASN A 773 -5.40 -5.64 12.68
CA ASN A 773 -3.99 -5.94 12.87
C ASN A 773 -3.26 -4.87 13.68
N PHE A 774 -3.17 -5.06 15.00
CA PHE A 774 -2.44 -4.13 15.86
C PHE A 774 -0.93 -4.20 15.69
N GLU A 775 -0.37 -5.36 15.34
CA GLU A 775 1.08 -5.50 15.09
C GLU A 775 1.48 -4.74 13.82
N ALA A 776 0.76 -4.94 12.71
CA ALA A 776 1.04 -4.22 11.46
C ALA A 776 0.78 -2.71 11.57
N SER A 777 -0.20 -2.31 12.38
CA SER A 777 -0.54 -0.90 12.60
C SER A 777 0.26 -0.27 13.75
N ASN A 778 1.14 -1.03 14.40
CA ASN A 778 1.97 -0.63 15.53
C ASN A 778 1.16 0.09 16.65
N VAL A 779 0.03 -0.49 17.05
CA VAL A 779 -0.79 0.04 18.16
C VAL A 779 -0.12 -0.27 19.49
N GLN A 780 0.25 0.77 20.25
CA GLN A 780 1.02 0.61 21.49
C GLN A 780 0.26 0.98 22.77
N PHE A 781 -0.63 1.97 22.71
CA PHE A 781 -1.29 2.52 23.90
C PHE A 781 -2.76 2.83 23.61
N ILE A 782 -3.58 2.73 24.65
CA ILE A 782 -4.91 3.35 24.69
C ILE A 782 -4.78 4.62 25.52
N GLN A 783 -5.15 5.74 24.93
CA GLN A 783 -5.14 7.03 25.59
C GLN A 783 -6.57 7.56 25.73
N PHE A 784 -6.92 7.98 26.94
CA PHE A 784 -8.17 8.66 27.22
C PHE A 784 -7.98 9.64 28.37
N TRP A 785 -8.84 10.65 28.42
CA TRP A 785 -8.92 11.60 29.53
C TRP A 785 -10.25 11.40 30.23
N VAL A 786 -10.21 11.12 31.52
CA VAL A 786 -11.39 10.97 32.38
C VAL A 786 -11.44 12.18 33.30
N MET A 787 -12.61 12.78 33.45
CA MET A 787 -12.84 13.77 34.50
C MET A 787 -12.73 13.07 35.86
N ASP A 788 -12.04 13.67 36.81
CA ASP A 788 -11.97 13.13 38.18
C ASP A 788 -13.41 13.03 38.75
N PRO A 789 -13.96 11.82 38.95
CA PRO A 789 -15.35 11.65 39.33
C PRO A 789 -15.61 12.11 40.78
N TYR A 790 -14.56 12.36 41.57
CA TYR A 790 -14.65 12.81 42.96
C TYR A 790 -14.44 14.32 43.10
N ALA A 791 -14.28 15.06 42.00
CA ALA A 791 -14.02 16.51 42.05
C ALA A 791 -15.10 17.33 42.77
N GLU A 792 -16.32 16.79 42.88
CA GLU A 792 -17.47 17.39 43.58
C GLU A 792 -18.00 16.45 44.69
N ALA A 793 -17.12 15.66 45.32
CA ALA A 793 -17.49 14.75 46.40
C ALA A 793 -18.18 15.51 47.56
N GLY A 794 -19.36 15.02 47.98
CA GLY A 794 -20.18 15.65 49.03
C GLY A 794 -21.38 16.44 48.50
N GLU A 795 -21.43 16.72 47.19
CA GLU A 795 -22.62 17.28 46.54
C GLU A 795 -23.66 16.18 46.24
N PRO A 796 -24.97 16.49 46.24
CA PRO A 796 -26.01 15.50 45.93
C PRO A 796 -25.84 14.89 44.54
N GLY A 797 -25.78 13.55 44.47
CA GLY A 797 -25.64 12.81 43.22
C GLY A 797 -24.20 12.48 42.80
N PHE A 798 -23.20 12.90 43.59
CA PHE A 798 -21.79 12.58 43.34
C PHE A 798 -21.31 11.39 44.17
N PRO A 799 -20.41 10.55 43.63
CA PRO A 799 -19.80 9.48 44.41
C PRO A 799 -18.99 10.09 45.56
N ASP A 800 -19.09 9.47 46.73
CA ASP A 800 -18.23 9.82 47.86
C ASP A 800 -16.79 9.30 47.63
N GLU A 801 -15.82 9.82 48.38
CA GLU A 801 -14.42 9.35 48.29
C GLU A 801 -14.25 7.85 48.66
N ASN A 802 -15.26 7.24 49.27
CA ASN A 802 -15.26 5.83 49.64
C ASN A 802 -15.84 4.91 48.55
N THR A 803 -16.50 5.48 47.54
CA THR A 803 -17.06 4.76 46.40
C THR A 803 -15.91 4.22 45.57
N LYS A 804 -15.88 2.90 45.39
CA LYS A 804 -14.83 2.23 44.61
C LYS A 804 -15.46 1.55 43.41
N GLY A 805 -14.76 1.61 42.28
CA GLY A 805 -15.14 0.94 41.04
C GLY A 805 -13.90 0.53 40.25
N THR A 806 -14.07 -0.41 39.33
CA THR A 806 -13.00 -0.85 38.42
C THR A 806 -13.49 -0.74 36.98
N LEU A 807 -12.70 -0.09 36.14
CA LEU A 807 -12.92 -0.06 34.68
C LEU A 807 -12.06 -1.14 34.03
N TYR A 808 -12.71 -2.05 33.31
CA TYR A 808 -12.03 -3.06 32.49
C TYR A 808 -12.07 -2.67 31.03
N ILE A 809 -10.94 -2.82 30.34
CA ILE A 809 -10.83 -2.65 28.89
C ILE A 809 -10.40 -3.99 28.32
N ASN A 810 -11.37 -4.76 27.83
CA ASN A 810 -11.10 -6.00 27.13
C ASN A 810 -10.71 -5.67 25.67
N LEU A 811 -9.56 -6.17 25.22
CA LEU A 811 -9.09 -6.06 23.84
C LEU A 811 -8.85 -7.45 23.28
N GLY A 812 -9.26 -7.67 22.04
CA GLY A 812 -9.09 -8.93 21.34
C GLY A 812 -10.42 -9.44 20.79
N ASN A 813 -10.55 -10.75 20.74
CA ASN A 813 -11.73 -11.41 20.18
C ASN A 813 -12.79 -11.56 21.28
N ILE A 814 -13.79 -10.69 21.22
CA ILE A 814 -14.91 -10.65 22.15
C ILE A 814 -16.13 -11.21 21.42
N SER A 815 -16.95 -11.99 22.13
CA SER A 815 -18.18 -12.53 21.54
C SER A 815 -19.10 -11.41 21.08
N GLU A 816 -19.67 -11.51 19.87
CA GLU A 816 -20.75 -10.63 19.42
C GLU A 816 -22.11 -11.06 19.98
N ASP A 817 -22.18 -12.25 20.60
CA ASP A 817 -23.39 -12.81 21.17
C ASP A 817 -23.69 -12.18 22.55
N ILE A 818 -24.54 -11.16 22.53
CA ILE A 818 -25.01 -10.42 23.72
C ILE A 818 -25.87 -11.31 24.62
N LEU A 819 -26.61 -12.25 24.03
CA LEU A 819 -27.53 -13.17 24.69
C LEU A 819 -27.14 -14.59 24.30
N ARG A 820 -26.13 -15.12 25.00
CA ARG A 820 -25.45 -16.37 24.66
C ARG A 820 -26.40 -17.54 24.38
N ASP A 821 -26.70 -17.76 23.10
CA ASP A 821 -27.62 -18.78 22.59
C ASP A 821 -27.01 -19.61 21.44
N SER A 822 -25.80 -19.25 20.97
CA SER A 822 -25.19 -19.84 19.77
C SER A 822 -23.69 -20.13 19.82
#